data_AF-A0A948YX89-F1
#
_entry.id   AF-A0A948YX89-F1
#
_cell.length_a   1.000
_cell.length_b   1.000
_cell.length_c   1.000
_cell.angle_alpha   90.00
_cell.angle_beta   90.00
_cell.angle_gamma   90.00
#
_symmetry.space_group_name_H-M   'P 1'
#
loop_
_entity.id
_entity.type
_entity.pdbx_description
1 polymer ?
#
loop_
_entity_poly.entity_id
_entity_poly.type
_entity_poly.pdbx_seq_one_letter_code
_entity_poly.pdbx_strand_id
1 'polypeptide(L)'
;VVKRLGPSLVPAEVVIPLSSFGDFMTRVEKTIRQPVVKEGVMIRHSPSGKPEVVILGFIPGDERAFNYNFVFGLSLSMMRLAEKHGGRAYATGLYFSPKAKDVFGKDRLARLAAFKKQVDPKGILNPGKVLGGRLIGTAVRLGSLFEPLIRPFGNAVFTKVGERPAADSRDIPADVAWYAHSCSQCGYCVDECDQFYGRGWESQSPRGKWYWLREYMKGNQEWSQKVVDTFLVCTTCELCNIRCSAALPIEPSWMKLRGKLIHEEKKMTFPPFEMMAEANLKEGNIWAGYRKNRSAWFPEDLKEKHGPGKKAKAAYFAGCTASYVEPDIGMASVRLLDAAGVDFTYVGNRENCCGTPMLVAGKWEVFEEIMRRNIRAIKDAGAESVITSCPACDMMWRHVYPVWAKKLGIDYDITSRHYSEVLSEKIKKGEFVFPDTDKTPITVTWHDSCHMGRVSGIYEPPRDLIKAIPHVKFVEMDHNRQEAHCCGSVLTLIKDPPVAADIGEMRLNEALEAGASTVLALCPCCEFQLRVSADKKKMPLQVVDLARFAASALGYDFPDPNPEVKRQWAVFEAMIALMTPQGFANLMSTMWPEMINAMPFGMGPMMRVMGKIPGALSLMKPMFPILFPRLLPMMMPKVMPTMLRRVADRVPMPDYMLEQMPVLMPKVMDTLMPHMIGDVVPLVTQPMIDYLQGK
;
A
#
# COMPACT_ATOMS: atom_id res chain seq x y z
N VAL A 1 8.91 -20.78 -11.73
CA VAL A 1 9.31 -19.35 -11.69
C VAL A 1 10.83 -19.21 -11.90
N VAL A 2 11.30 -19.36 -13.14
CA VAL A 2 12.75 -19.38 -13.45
C VAL A 2 13.41 -18.02 -13.20
N LYS A 3 12.71 -16.91 -13.50
CA LYS A 3 13.24 -15.54 -13.28
C LYS A 3 13.53 -15.21 -11.81
N ARG A 4 12.77 -15.78 -10.86
CA ARG A 4 13.02 -15.63 -9.41
C ARG A 4 14.28 -16.36 -8.98
N LEU A 5 14.71 -17.38 -9.69
CA LEU A 5 15.95 -18.08 -9.40
C LEU A 5 17.15 -17.38 -10.04
N GLY A 6 17.00 -16.18 -10.60
CA GLY A 6 18.07 -15.47 -11.29
C GLY A 6 18.49 -16.14 -12.61
N PRO A 7 19.14 -15.43 -13.53
CA PRO A 7 19.48 -14.00 -13.53
C PRO A 7 18.69 -13.23 -14.62
N SER A 8 19.12 -12.02 -14.98
CA SER A 8 18.62 -11.37 -16.21
C SER A 8 18.87 -12.28 -17.41
N LEU A 9 17.96 -12.25 -18.37
CA LEU A 9 18.09 -13.05 -19.58
C LEU A 9 18.48 -12.14 -20.73
N VAL A 10 19.56 -12.47 -21.41
CA VAL A 10 19.92 -11.87 -22.70
C VAL A 10 19.28 -12.73 -23.79
N PRO A 11 18.22 -12.25 -24.45
CA PRO A 11 17.58 -13.00 -25.53
C PRO A 11 18.45 -12.96 -26.79
N ALA A 12 18.45 -14.07 -27.53
CA ALA A 12 19.07 -14.22 -28.83
C ALA A 12 18.11 -15.00 -29.73
N GLU A 13 17.46 -14.29 -30.65
CA GLU A 13 16.34 -14.83 -31.44
C GLU A 13 16.71 -14.86 -32.92
N VAL A 14 16.67 -16.06 -33.52
CA VAL A 14 17.09 -16.28 -34.90
C VAL A 14 16.15 -17.21 -35.64
N VAL A 15 16.13 -17.10 -36.95
CA VAL A 15 15.46 -18.04 -37.85
C VAL A 15 16.50 -18.70 -38.74
N ILE A 16 16.48 -20.03 -38.81
CA ILE A 16 17.45 -20.84 -39.53
C ILE A 16 16.73 -21.78 -40.51
N PRO A 17 17.22 -21.98 -41.73
CA PRO A 17 16.72 -23.05 -42.60
C PRO A 17 16.83 -24.43 -41.92
N LEU A 18 15.80 -25.27 -42.01
CA LEU A 18 15.82 -26.58 -41.37
C LEU A 18 17.04 -27.43 -41.80
N SER A 19 17.49 -27.26 -43.05
CA SER A 19 18.65 -27.96 -43.62
C SER A 19 19.99 -27.64 -42.94
N SER A 20 20.13 -26.48 -42.30
CA SER A 20 21.37 -26.05 -41.63
C SER A 20 21.25 -26.03 -40.09
N PHE A 21 20.12 -26.50 -39.55
CA PHE A 21 19.81 -26.42 -38.13
C PHE A 21 20.80 -27.19 -37.24
N GLY A 22 21.14 -28.43 -37.59
CA GLY A 22 22.06 -29.26 -36.80
C GLY A 22 23.46 -28.66 -36.68
N ASP A 23 24.02 -28.21 -37.80
CA ASP A 23 25.33 -27.56 -37.87
C ASP A 23 25.34 -26.24 -37.09
N PHE A 24 24.28 -25.44 -37.26
CA PHE A 24 24.10 -24.19 -36.52
C PHE A 24 24.12 -24.44 -35.00
N MET A 25 23.33 -25.40 -34.50
CA MET A 25 23.24 -25.71 -33.07
C MET A 25 24.57 -26.19 -32.50
N THR A 26 25.26 -27.08 -33.22
CA THR A 26 26.60 -27.55 -32.86
C THR A 26 27.59 -26.38 -32.77
N ARG A 27 27.49 -25.43 -33.70
CA ARG A 27 28.39 -24.27 -33.72
C ARG A 27 28.07 -23.28 -32.61
N VAL A 28 26.80 -23.09 -32.26
CA VAL A 28 26.37 -22.27 -31.12
C VAL A 28 26.97 -22.83 -29.83
N GLU A 29 26.91 -24.13 -29.58
CA GLU A 29 27.45 -24.76 -28.36
C GLU A 29 28.97 -24.64 -28.26
N LYS A 30 29.69 -24.73 -29.38
CA LYS A 30 31.14 -24.53 -29.40
C LYS A 30 31.56 -23.07 -29.19
N THR A 31 30.71 -22.12 -29.61
CA THR A 31 31.03 -20.69 -29.65
C THR A 31 30.59 -19.95 -28.38
N ILE A 32 29.40 -20.26 -27.88
CA ILE A 32 28.78 -19.66 -26.70
C ILE A 32 28.92 -20.66 -25.55
N ARG A 33 29.95 -20.47 -24.72
CA ARG A 33 30.28 -21.32 -23.57
C ARG A 33 29.53 -20.87 -22.31
N GLN A 34 28.24 -20.66 -22.47
CA GLN A 34 27.31 -20.27 -21.41
C GLN A 34 26.13 -21.23 -21.43
N PRO A 35 25.41 -21.42 -20.31
CA PRO A 35 24.12 -22.08 -20.37
C PRO A 35 23.21 -21.30 -21.32
N VAL A 36 22.69 -21.91 -22.36
CA VAL A 36 21.71 -21.26 -23.25
C VAL A 36 20.43 -22.08 -23.17
N VAL A 37 19.37 -21.49 -22.62
CA VAL A 37 18.04 -22.08 -22.70
C VAL A 37 17.52 -21.81 -24.10
N LYS A 38 17.12 -22.87 -24.83
CA LYS A 38 16.73 -22.78 -26.24
C LYS A 38 15.31 -23.30 -26.38
N GLU A 39 14.42 -22.48 -26.92
CA GLU A 39 13.07 -22.89 -27.33
C GLU A 39 12.98 -22.78 -28.85
N GLY A 40 12.37 -23.78 -29.49
CA GLY A 40 12.37 -23.90 -30.94
C GLY A 40 10.98 -24.18 -31.51
N VAL A 41 10.61 -23.45 -32.57
CA VAL A 41 9.36 -23.68 -33.33
C VAL A 41 9.69 -23.94 -34.79
N MET A 42 9.21 -25.06 -35.32
CA MET A 42 9.39 -25.41 -36.72
C MET A 42 8.26 -24.82 -37.58
N ILE A 43 8.65 -24.12 -38.65
CA ILE A 43 7.76 -23.55 -39.66
C ILE A 43 7.85 -24.45 -40.90
N ARG A 44 6.79 -25.21 -41.18
CA ARG A 44 6.75 -26.11 -42.37
C ARG A 44 6.75 -25.35 -43.69
N HIS A 45 6.03 -24.22 -43.74
CA HIS A 45 5.89 -23.38 -44.93
C HIS A 45 6.29 -21.94 -44.62
N SER A 46 7.56 -21.59 -44.87
CA SER A 46 8.02 -20.21 -44.73
C SER A 46 7.69 -19.36 -45.96
N PRO A 47 7.81 -18.02 -45.89
CA PRO A 47 7.67 -17.14 -47.06
C PRO A 47 8.67 -17.46 -48.20
N SER A 48 9.77 -18.16 -47.90
CA SER A 48 10.76 -18.58 -48.90
C SER A 48 10.41 -19.93 -49.57
N GLY A 49 9.29 -20.56 -49.18
CA GLY A 49 8.86 -21.87 -49.67
C GLY A 49 9.60 -23.06 -49.07
N LYS A 50 10.61 -22.85 -48.21
CA LYS A 50 11.39 -23.90 -47.55
C LYS A 50 11.07 -23.98 -46.04
N PRO A 51 11.20 -25.15 -45.39
CA PRO A 51 11.04 -25.25 -43.94
C PRO A 51 12.11 -24.46 -43.17
N GLU A 52 11.70 -23.78 -42.10
CA GLU A 52 12.55 -22.99 -41.23
C GLU A 52 12.33 -23.38 -39.75
N VAL A 53 13.29 -23.04 -38.89
CA VAL A 53 13.18 -23.17 -37.45
C VAL A 53 13.44 -21.81 -36.81
N VAL A 54 12.50 -21.36 -35.99
CA VAL A 54 12.68 -20.20 -35.10
C VAL A 54 13.32 -20.71 -33.82
N ILE A 55 14.40 -20.08 -33.39
CA ILE A 55 15.08 -20.38 -32.13
C ILE A 55 15.08 -19.14 -31.25
N LEU A 56 14.51 -19.29 -30.06
CA LEU A 56 14.59 -18.33 -28.96
C LEU A 56 15.63 -18.84 -27.97
N GLY A 57 16.81 -18.21 -27.97
CA GLY A 57 17.88 -18.48 -27.01
C GLY A 57 17.84 -17.48 -25.85
N PHE A 58 18.04 -17.96 -24.62
CA PHE A 58 18.17 -17.12 -23.44
C PHE A 58 19.48 -17.43 -22.73
N ILE A 59 20.37 -16.44 -22.71
CA ILE A 59 21.68 -16.53 -22.05
C ILE A 59 21.55 -15.86 -20.66
N PRO A 60 21.83 -16.59 -19.56
CA PRO A 60 21.88 -16.03 -18.22
C PRO A 60 22.94 -14.91 -18.12
N GLY A 61 22.59 -13.79 -17.50
CA GLY A 61 23.51 -12.71 -17.16
C GLY A 61 22.95 -11.84 -16.03
N ASP A 62 23.77 -11.09 -15.30
CA ASP A 62 23.31 -10.23 -14.21
C ASP A 62 23.38 -8.75 -14.58
N GLU A 63 22.25 -8.11 -14.89
CA GLU A 63 22.21 -6.69 -15.30
C GLU A 63 22.80 -5.70 -14.28
N ARG A 64 23.01 -6.14 -13.03
CA ARG A 64 23.63 -5.33 -11.97
C ARG A 64 25.16 -5.25 -12.11
N ALA A 65 25.77 -6.24 -12.76
CA ALA A 65 27.21 -6.32 -12.91
C ALA A 65 27.65 -5.69 -14.24
N PHE A 66 28.76 -4.93 -14.21
CA PHE A 66 29.31 -4.30 -15.42
C PHE A 66 29.60 -5.30 -16.55
N ASN A 67 30.00 -6.52 -16.17
CA ASN A 67 30.34 -7.59 -17.12
C ASN A 67 29.13 -8.14 -17.90
N TYR A 68 27.89 -7.84 -17.50
CA TYR A 68 26.68 -8.15 -18.25
C TYR A 68 26.71 -7.64 -19.69
N ASN A 69 27.31 -6.47 -19.92
CA ASN A 69 27.44 -5.89 -21.24
C ASN A 69 28.22 -6.80 -22.21
N PHE A 70 29.13 -7.64 -21.71
CA PHE A 70 29.84 -8.61 -22.54
C PHE A 70 28.98 -9.84 -22.88
N VAL A 71 28.02 -10.21 -22.03
CA VAL A 71 27.04 -11.27 -22.31
C VAL A 71 26.13 -10.89 -23.48
N PHE A 72 25.76 -9.61 -23.60
CA PHE A 72 25.06 -9.10 -24.79
C PHE A 72 25.81 -9.40 -26.10
N GLY A 73 27.15 -9.36 -26.09
CA GLY A 73 27.97 -9.74 -27.23
C GLY A 73 27.73 -11.16 -27.73
N LEU A 74 27.38 -12.10 -26.84
CA LEU A 74 27.08 -13.49 -27.20
C LEU A 74 25.78 -13.63 -28.00
N SER A 75 24.80 -12.73 -27.79
CA SER A 75 23.60 -12.67 -28.63
C SER A 75 23.95 -12.31 -30.08
N LEU A 76 24.92 -11.41 -30.28
CA LEU A 76 25.44 -11.05 -31.60
C LEU A 76 26.21 -12.22 -32.22
N SER A 77 26.92 -13.03 -31.41
CA SER A 77 27.56 -14.27 -31.87
C SER A 77 26.53 -15.23 -32.46
N MET A 78 25.39 -15.44 -31.77
CA MET A 78 24.31 -16.32 -32.24
C MET A 78 23.69 -15.82 -33.54
N MET A 79 23.44 -14.51 -33.66
CA MET A 79 22.93 -13.90 -34.89
C MET A 79 23.90 -14.03 -36.06
N ARG A 80 25.21 -13.82 -35.84
CA ARG A 80 26.23 -13.99 -36.87
C ARG A 80 26.35 -15.43 -37.34
N LEU A 81 26.26 -16.38 -36.40
CA LEU A 81 26.21 -17.79 -36.73
C LEU A 81 24.97 -18.09 -37.58
N ALA A 82 23.82 -17.52 -37.23
CA ALA A 82 22.59 -17.70 -37.99
C ALA A 82 22.75 -17.21 -39.44
N GLU A 83 23.25 -15.99 -39.64
CA GLU A 83 23.50 -15.41 -40.96
C GLU A 83 24.47 -16.27 -41.80
N LYS A 84 25.53 -16.80 -41.18
CA LYS A 84 26.48 -17.71 -41.86
C LYS A 84 25.85 -19.03 -42.29
N HIS A 85 24.77 -19.46 -41.65
CA HIS A 85 24.05 -20.70 -41.97
C HIS A 85 22.78 -20.43 -42.81
N GLY A 86 22.71 -19.28 -43.49
CA GLY A 86 21.59 -18.90 -44.35
C GLY A 86 20.34 -18.44 -43.59
N GLY A 87 20.48 -18.16 -42.29
CA GLY A 87 19.42 -17.66 -41.43
C GLY A 87 19.38 -16.13 -41.32
N ARG A 88 18.56 -15.63 -40.39
CA ARG A 88 18.36 -14.20 -40.13
C ARG A 88 17.96 -13.95 -38.67
N ALA A 89 17.96 -12.67 -38.27
CA ALA A 89 17.33 -12.23 -37.03
C ALA A 89 15.82 -12.54 -37.07
N TYR A 90 15.26 -13.04 -35.97
CA TYR A 90 13.80 -13.27 -35.88
C TYR A 90 13.02 -11.96 -35.78
N ALA A 91 13.50 -11.05 -34.92
CA ALA A 91 12.85 -9.79 -34.63
C ALA A 91 13.76 -8.58 -34.93
N THR A 92 13.14 -7.41 -34.97
CA THR A 92 13.83 -6.11 -34.98
C THR A 92 13.37 -5.28 -33.78
N GLY A 93 13.95 -4.10 -33.58
CA GLY A 93 13.66 -3.26 -32.41
C GLY A 93 14.51 -2.00 -32.41
N LEU A 94 14.87 -1.52 -31.22
CA LEU A 94 15.74 -0.34 -31.06
C LEU A 94 17.19 -0.66 -31.48
N TYR A 95 17.71 -1.82 -31.03
CA TYR A 95 19.07 -2.28 -31.29
C TYR A 95 19.27 -2.83 -32.72
N PHE A 96 18.24 -3.50 -33.25
CA PHE A 96 18.29 -4.16 -34.56
C PHE A 96 17.45 -3.46 -35.63
N SER A 97 17.20 -2.15 -35.48
CA SER A 97 16.49 -1.38 -36.51
C SER A 97 17.13 -1.48 -37.91
N PRO A 98 18.47 -1.59 -38.08
CA PRO A 98 19.06 -1.80 -39.41
C PRO A 98 18.64 -3.11 -40.09
N LYS A 99 18.19 -4.11 -39.32
CA LYS A 99 17.72 -5.41 -39.79
C LYS A 99 16.22 -5.44 -40.12
N ALA A 100 15.50 -4.33 -39.92
CA ALA A 100 14.05 -4.29 -40.12
C ALA A 100 13.62 -4.69 -41.55
N LYS A 101 14.43 -4.36 -42.56
CA LYS A 101 14.20 -4.77 -43.95
C LYS A 101 14.35 -6.29 -44.14
N ASP A 102 15.30 -6.92 -43.46
CA ASP A 102 15.54 -8.36 -43.53
C ASP A 102 14.43 -9.14 -42.79
N VAL A 103 13.88 -8.55 -41.73
CA VAL A 103 12.79 -9.14 -40.92
C VAL A 103 11.42 -8.96 -41.57
N PHE A 104 11.08 -7.75 -42.03
CA PHE A 104 9.73 -7.44 -42.54
C PHE A 104 9.61 -7.46 -44.07
N GLY A 105 10.71 -7.41 -44.80
CA GLY A 105 10.70 -7.14 -46.24
C GLY A 105 10.44 -5.65 -46.55
N LYS A 106 10.72 -5.25 -47.80
CA LYS A 106 10.62 -3.85 -48.23
C LYS A 106 9.18 -3.30 -48.14
N ASP A 107 8.21 -4.06 -48.64
CA ASP A 107 6.85 -3.56 -48.83
C ASP A 107 6.10 -3.37 -47.50
N ARG A 108 6.21 -4.36 -46.59
CA ARG A 108 5.62 -4.26 -45.25
C ARG A 108 6.26 -3.14 -44.45
N LEU A 109 7.58 -2.95 -44.56
CA LEU A 109 8.28 -1.87 -43.88
C LEU A 109 7.84 -0.48 -44.38
N ALA A 110 7.67 -0.33 -45.70
CA ALA A 110 7.16 0.91 -46.30
C ALA A 110 5.72 1.22 -45.84
N ARG A 111 4.84 0.21 -45.81
CA ARG A 111 3.48 0.34 -45.26
C ARG A 111 3.48 0.73 -43.79
N LEU A 112 4.35 0.11 -42.98
CA LEU A 112 4.48 0.43 -41.55
C LEU A 112 4.95 1.88 -41.35
N ALA A 113 5.91 2.34 -42.15
CA ALA A 113 6.39 3.72 -42.10
C ALA A 113 5.29 4.73 -42.46
N ALA A 114 4.53 4.46 -43.53
CA ALA A 114 3.39 5.28 -43.93
C ALA A 114 2.31 5.33 -42.83
N PHE A 115 1.95 4.17 -42.27
CA PHE A 115 0.99 4.08 -41.17
C PHE A 115 1.45 4.87 -39.94
N LYS A 116 2.71 4.70 -39.50
CA LYS A 116 3.26 5.46 -38.36
C LYS A 116 3.20 6.97 -38.59
N LYS A 117 3.52 7.44 -39.80
CA LYS A 117 3.42 8.86 -40.14
C LYS A 117 1.99 9.39 -40.06
N GLN A 118 1.01 8.56 -40.36
CA GLN A 118 -0.41 8.90 -40.29
C GLN A 118 -0.93 8.95 -38.85
N VAL A 119 -0.66 7.91 -38.04
CA VAL A 119 -1.27 7.76 -36.70
C VAL A 119 -0.43 8.36 -35.56
N ASP A 120 0.85 8.59 -35.79
CA ASP A 120 1.79 9.16 -34.81
C ASP A 120 2.69 10.22 -35.49
N PRO A 121 2.12 11.32 -35.99
CA PRO A 121 2.86 12.35 -36.73
C PRO A 121 3.90 13.06 -35.87
N LYS A 122 3.72 13.05 -34.54
CA LYS A 122 4.66 13.62 -33.56
C LYS A 122 5.75 12.63 -33.13
N GLY A 123 5.68 11.37 -33.57
CA GLY A 123 6.70 10.34 -33.28
C GLY A 123 6.79 9.94 -31.80
N ILE A 124 5.72 10.14 -31.03
CA ILE A 124 5.69 9.92 -29.58
C ILE A 124 5.64 8.42 -29.27
N LEU A 125 4.98 7.62 -30.11
CA LEU A 125 4.75 6.19 -29.86
C LEU A 125 5.95 5.36 -30.34
N ASN A 126 6.76 4.87 -29.39
CA ASN A 126 7.95 4.04 -29.64
C ASN A 126 8.98 4.70 -30.60
N PRO A 127 9.53 5.87 -30.25
CA PRO A 127 10.47 6.59 -31.10
C PRO A 127 11.67 5.72 -31.49
N GLY A 128 11.97 5.69 -32.78
CA GLY A 128 13.12 4.99 -33.36
C GLY A 128 13.13 3.46 -33.32
N LYS A 129 12.16 2.82 -32.66
CA LYS A 129 11.96 1.38 -32.70
C LYS A 129 11.56 0.95 -34.12
N VAL A 130 12.22 -0.06 -34.69
CA VAL A 130 11.99 -0.59 -36.05
C VAL A 130 12.37 0.37 -37.19
N LEU A 131 11.84 1.59 -37.19
CA LEU A 131 11.90 2.53 -38.32
C LEU A 131 13.06 3.55 -38.23
N GLY A 132 13.84 3.58 -37.14
CA GLY A 132 15.07 4.39 -37.13
C GLY A 132 15.60 4.81 -35.76
N GLY A 133 16.61 4.10 -35.26
CA GLY A 133 17.51 4.57 -34.21
C GLY A 133 18.95 4.61 -34.75
N ARG A 134 19.32 5.66 -35.48
CA ARG A 134 20.61 5.69 -36.22
C ARG A 134 21.82 5.54 -35.29
N LEU A 135 21.82 6.17 -34.11
CA LEU A 135 22.94 6.07 -33.18
C LEU A 135 23.11 4.66 -32.60
N ILE A 136 22.05 4.13 -31.97
CA ILE A 136 22.08 2.82 -31.30
C ILE A 136 22.27 1.69 -32.32
N GLY A 137 21.56 1.71 -33.44
CA GLY A 137 21.72 0.72 -34.50
C GLY A 137 23.13 0.74 -35.12
N THR A 138 23.76 1.92 -35.23
CA THR A 138 25.16 2.03 -35.69
C THR A 138 26.13 1.51 -34.63
N ALA A 139 25.89 1.82 -33.35
CA ALA A 139 26.69 1.28 -32.25
C ALA A 139 26.62 -0.25 -32.17
N VAL A 140 25.45 -0.85 -32.36
CA VAL A 140 25.29 -2.32 -32.43
C VAL A 140 25.98 -2.90 -33.66
N ARG A 141 25.90 -2.23 -34.82
CA ARG A 141 26.61 -2.65 -36.03
C ARG A 141 28.13 -2.63 -35.82
N LEU A 142 28.66 -1.57 -35.22
CA LEU A 142 30.08 -1.48 -34.84
C LEU A 142 30.43 -2.54 -33.80
N GLY A 143 29.64 -2.68 -32.74
CA GLY A 143 29.81 -3.69 -31.70
C GLY A 143 29.81 -5.12 -32.27
N SER A 144 29.01 -5.38 -33.29
CA SER A 144 29.05 -6.67 -34.00
C SER A 144 30.44 -6.89 -34.59
N LEU A 145 31.07 -5.92 -35.26
CA LEU A 145 32.44 -6.07 -35.82
C LEU A 145 33.45 -6.50 -34.75
N PHE A 146 33.32 -5.97 -33.54
CA PHE A 146 34.16 -6.31 -32.38
C PHE A 146 33.70 -7.56 -31.60
N GLU A 147 32.60 -8.23 -32.00
CA GLU A 147 32.09 -9.46 -31.37
C GLU A 147 33.17 -10.53 -31.10
N PRO A 148 34.09 -10.85 -32.02
CA PRO A 148 35.10 -11.88 -31.80
C PRO A 148 36.07 -11.53 -30.66
N LEU A 149 36.28 -10.23 -30.40
CA LEU A 149 37.13 -9.72 -29.33
C LEU A 149 36.41 -9.70 -27.98
N ILE A 150 35.11 -9.42 -27.95
CA ILE A 150 34.31 -9.39 -26.70
C ILE A 150 33.80 -10.77 -26.27
N ARG A 151 33.70 -11.74 -27.21
CA ARG A 151 33.18 -13.09 -26.93
C ARG A 151 33.92 -13.84 -25.81
N PRO A 152 35.27 -13.85 -25.74
CA PRO A 152 35.98 -14.49 -24.63
C PRO A 152 35.58 -13.93 -23.27
N PHE A 153 35.41 -12.61 -23.17
CA PHE A 153 34.94 -11.94 -21.95
C PHE A 153 33.51 -12.33 -21.61
N GLY A 154 32.60 -12.32 -22.58
CA GLY A 154 31.22 -12.77 -22.39
C GLY A 154 31.13 -14.23 -21.91
N ASN A 155 31.95 -15.12 -22.49
CA ASN A 155 32.02 -16.52 -22.09
C ASN A 155 32.63 -16.71 -20.69
N ALA A 156 33.43 -15.77 -20.19
CA ALA A 156 33.99 -15.80 -18.85
C ALA A 156 33.03 -15.28 -17.76
N VAL A 157 31.90 -14.66 -18.13
CA VAL A 157 30.89 -14.19 -17.18
C VAL A 157 30.11 -15.38 -16.64
N PHE A 158 30.43 -15.84 -15.44
CA PHE A 158 29.67 -16.92 -14.81
C PHE A 158 28.55 -16.34 -13.94
N THR A 159 27.30 -16.64 -14.28
CA THR A 159 26.14 -16.22 -13.48
C THR A 159 25.55 -17.41 -12.75
N LYS A 160 25.54 -17.35 -11.41
CA LYS A 160 24.96 -18.41 -10.58
C LYS A 160 23.46 -18.24 -10.50
N VAL A 161 22.72 -19.21 -11.05
CA VAL A 161 21.28 -19.35 -10.80
C VAL A 161 21.08 -19.60 -9.30
N GLY A 162 20.27 -18.76 -8.68
CA GLY A 162 19.83 -18.83 -7.29
C GLY A 162 20.54 -17.83 -6.39
N GLU A 163 21.52 -17.10 -6.91
CA GLU A 163 22.31 -16.15 -6.12
C GLU A 163 21.44 -15.03 -5.56
N ARG A 164 21.50 -14.87 -4.24
CA ARG A 164 20.85 -13.79 -3.50
C ARG A 164 21.93 -12.85 -2.98
N PRO A 165 21.81 -11.53 -3.20
CA PRO A 165 22.72 -10.58 -2.58
C PRO A 165 22.61 -10.71 -1.06
N ALA A 166 23.76 -10.69 -0.39
CA ALA A 166 23.84 -10.66 1.07
C ALA A 166 23.91 -9.22 1.62
N ALA A 167 24.34 -8.27 0.78
CA ALA A 167 24.49 -6.87 1.13
C ALA A 167 23.39 -6.02 0.51
N ASP A 168 23.07 -4.94 1.21
CA ASP A 168 22.16 -3.91 0.73
C ASP A 168 22.70 -3.23 -0.52
N SER A 169 21.80 -2.70 -1.35
CA SER A 169 22.13 -2.01 -2.58
C SER A 169 21.48 -0.64 -2.56
N ARG A 170 22.26 0.43 -2.51
CA ARG A 170 21.69 1.78 -2.46
C ARG A 170 21.50 2.30 -1.04
N ASP A 171 21.36 1.38 -0.07
CA ASP A 171 20.57 1.48 1.17
C ASP A 171 19.33 0.55 1.15
N ILE A 172 18.92 0.03 -0.01
CA ILE A 172 17.77 -0.89 -0.13
C ILE A 172 18.14 -2.25 0.46
N PRO A 173 17.30 -2.83 1.33
CA PRO A 173 17.57 -4.14 1.92
C PRO A 173 17.84 -5.21 0.87
N ALA A 174 18.86 -6.05 1.10
CA ALA A 174 19.36 -7.01 0.11
C ALA A 174 18.28 -7.87 -0.56
N ASP A 175 17.32 -8.38 0.23
CA ASP A 175 16.17 -9.14 -0.26
C ASP A 175 15.22 -8.30 -1.13
N VAL A 176 14.89 -7.08 -0.73
CA VAL A 176 14.06 -6.15 -1.50
C VAL A 176 14.74 -5.77 -2.82
N ALA A 177 16.04 -5.49 -2.78
CA ALA A 177 16.84 -5.27 -3.98
C ALA A 177 16.78 -6.48 -4.92
N TRP A 178 16.91 -7.69 -4.38
CA TRP A 178 16.77 -8.93 -5.14
C TRP A 178 15.39 -9.11 -5.75
N TYR A 179 14.31 -8.83 -5.01
CA TYR A 179 12.95 -8.89 -5.52
C TYR A 179 12.70 -7.87 -6.63
N ALA A 180 13.26 -6.66 -6.52
CA ALA A 180 13.16 -5.63 -7.55
C ALA A 180 13.73 -6.11 -8.90
N HIS A 181 14.88 -6.77 -8.90
CA HIS A 181 15.48 -7.36 -10.11
C HIS A 181 14.82 -8.68 -10.55
N SER A 182 14.19 -9.41 -9.61
CA SER A 182 13.40 -10.61 -9.92
C SER A 182 12.06 -10.28 -10.59
N CYS A 183 11.55 -9.05 -10.42
CA CYS A 183 10.32 -8.59 -11.06
C CYS A 183 10.38 -8.75 -12.59
N SER A 184 9.41 -9.47 -13.14
CA SER A 184 9.30 -9.69 -14.60
C SER A 184 8.84 -8.45 -15.36
N GLN A 185 8.31 -7.43 -14.66
CA GLN A 185 7.68 -6.24 -15.23
C GLN A 185 6.48 -6.56 -16.16
N CYS A 186 5.86 -7.74 -15.99
CA CYS A 186 4.76 -8.24 -16.84
C CYS A 186 3.49 -7.38 -16.78
N GLY A 187 3.18 -6.77 -15.63
CA GLY A 187 2.02 -5.90 -15.47
C GLY A 187 0.76 -6.57 -14.90
N TYR A 188 0.73 -7.87 -14.62
CA TYR A 188 -0.46 -8.53 -14.04
C TYR A 188 -0.94 -7.94 -12.70
N CYS A 189 -0.04 -7.29 -11.96
CA CYS A 189 -0.39 -6.60 -10.73
C CYS A 189 -0.95 -5.18 -10.92
N VAL A 190 -0.98 -4.65 -12.14
CA VAL A 190 -1.32 -3.25 -12.42
C VAL A 190 -2.82 -3.07 -12.37
N ASP A 191 -3.54 -3.83 -13.19
CA ASP A 191 -5.00 -3.71 -13.33
C ASP A 191 -5.73 -4.10 -12.03
N GLU A 192 -5.10 -4.93 -11.21
CA GLU A 192 -5.64 -5.43 -9.94
C GLU A 192 -5.26 -4.56 -8.73
N CYS A 193 -4.39 -3.56 -8.90
CA CYS A 193 -3.94 -2.74 -7.79
C CYS A 193 -4.91 -1.59 -7.55
N ASP A 194 -5.50 -1.56 -6.34
CA ASP A 194 -6.38 -0.50 -5.88
C ASP A 194 -5.75 0.89 -5.89
N GLN A 195 -4.44 0.95 -5.65
CA GLN A 195 -3.70 2.20 -5.76
C GLN A 195 -3.51 2.67 -7.20
N PHE A 196 -3.47 1.74 -8.17
CA PHE A 196 -3.35 2.07 -9.58
C PHE A 196 -4.70 2.50 -10.14
N TYR A 197 -5.76 1.68 -10.07
CA TYR A 197 -7.04 2.06 -10.67
C TYR A 197 -7.67 3.28 -9.96
N GLY A 198 -7.41 3.49 -8.66
CA GLY A 198 -7.87 4.68 -7.94
C GLY A 198 -7.13 5.97 -8.31
N ARG A 199 -5.92 5.90 -8.89
CA ARG A 199 -5.09 7.09 -9.22
C ARG A 199 -4.70 7.22 -10.69
N GLY A 200 -4.89 6.17 -11.47
CA GLY A 200 -4.56 6.08 -12.89
C GLY A 200 -3.08 6.11 -13.24
N TRP A 201 -2.14 6.05 -12.28
CA TRP A 201 -0.71 6.27 -12.54
C TRP A 201 0.21 5.13 -12.14
N GLU A 202 1.02 4.65 -13.09
CA GLU A 202 1.83 3.43 -12.96
C GLU A 202 2.76 3.43 -11.74
N SER A 203 3.26 4.60 -11.34
CA SER A 203 4.07 4.76 -10.12
C SER A 203 3.41 4.23 -8.84
N GLN A 204 2.07 4.16 -8.82
CA GLN A 204 1.30 3.64 -7.69
C GLN A 204 1.21 2.11 -7.69
N SER A 205 1.38 1.49 -8.87
CA SER A 205 1.32 0.05 -9.04
C SER A 205 2.56 -0.63 -8.42
N PRO A 206 2.47 -1.93 -8.06
CA PRO A 206 3.65 -2.68 -7.62
C PRO A 206 4.75 -2.74 -8.67
N ARG A 207 4.38 -2.88 -9.96
CA ARG A 207 5.35 -2.91 -11.06
C ARG A 207 6.12 -1.59 -11.15
N GLY A 208 5.41 -0.46 -11.08
CA GLY A 208 6.02 0.87 -11.10
C GLY A 208 6.97 1.08 -9.92
N LYS A 209 6.61 0.64 -8.72
CA LYS A 209 7.47 0.70 -7.53
C LYS A 209 8.73 -0.16 -7.66
N TRP A 210 8.60 -1.38 -8.20
CA TRP A 210 9.77 -2.21 -8.51
C TRP A 210 10.69 -1.58 -9.55
N TYR A 211 10.12 -0.97 -10.59
CA TYR A 211 10.89 -0.23 -11.59
C TYR A 211 11.63 0.95 -10.95
N TRP A 212 10.93 1.73 -10.13
CA TRP A 212 11.51 2.88 -9.44
C TRP A 212 12.69 2.47 -8.54
N LEU A 213 12.56 1.37 -7.78
CA LEU A 213 13.67 0.85 -6.95
C LEU A 213 14.89 0.47 -7.78
N ARG A 214 14.70 -0.12 -8.97
CA ARG A 214 15.82 -0.42 -9.89
C ARG A 214 16.52 0.84 -10.36
N GLU A 215 15.77 1.87 -10.72
CA GLU A 215 16.35 3.15 -11.16
C GLU A 215 17.01 3.91 -10.01
N TYR A 216 16.46 3.82 -8.80
CA TYR A 216 17.10 4.30 -7.59
C TYR A 216 18.44 3.60 -7.36
N MET A 217 18.49 2.26 -7.35
CA MET A 217 19.74 1.53 -7.15
C MET A 217 20.80 1.81 -8.24
N LYS A 218 20.39 2.22 -9.45
CA LYS A 218 21.29 2.64 -10.53
C LYS A 218 21.86 4.05 -10.40
N GLY A 219 21.35 4.88 -9.48
CA GLY A 219 21.75 6.29 -9.39
C GLY A 219 20.86 7.26 -10.18
N ASN A 220 19.79 6.79 -10.83
CA ASN A 220 18.97 7.61 -11.72
C ASN A 220 17.80 8.31 -11.02
N GLN A 221 17.55 7.98 -9.73
CA GLN A 221 16.44 8.51 -8.94
C GLN A 221 16.91 8.75 -7.50
N GLU A 222 16.19 9.62 -6.78
CA GLU A 222 16.40 9.93 -5.37
C GLU A 222 15.09 9.86 -4.58
N TRP A 223 15.19 9.53 -3.29
CA TRP A 223 14.04 9.59 -2.38
C TRP A 223 13.60 11.04 -2.18
N SER A 224 12.40 11.36 -2.66
CA SER A 224 11.66 12.55 -2.26
C SER A 224 10.49 12.16 -1.35
N GLN A 225 9.93 13.11 -0.61
CA GLN A 225 8.74 12.84 0.22
C GLN A 225 7.58 12.28 -0.62
N LYS A 226 7.39 12.78 -1.85
CA LYS A 226 6.37 12.25 -2.78
C LYS A 226 6.57 10.77 -3.11
N VAL A 227 7.82 10.33 -3.26
CA VAL A 227 8.11 8.90 -3.50
C VAL A 227 7.90 8.11 -2.21
N VAL A 228 8.34 8.60 -1.06
CA VAL A 228 8.07 7.96 0.24
C VAL A 228 6.56 7.73 0.40
N ASP A 229 5.75 8.77 0.18
CA ASP A 229 4.28 8.71 0.21
C ASP A 229 3.71 7.65 -0.75
N THR A 230 4.32 7.50 -1.93
CA THR A 230 3.90 6.51 -2.93
C THR A 230 4.09 5.07 -2.42
N PHE A 231 5.16 4.78 -1.67
CA PHE A 231 5.33 3.48 -1.02
C PHE A 231 4.41 3.33 0.21
N LEU A 232 4.24 4.40 0.99
CA LEU A 232 3.38 4.41 2.18
C LEU A 232 1.90 4.21 1.87
N VAL A 233 1.39 4.70 0.73
CA VAL A 233 -0.05 4.67 0.45
C VAL A 233 -0.59 3.27 0.11
N CYS A 234 0.28 2.28 -0.11
CA CYS A 234 -0.16 0.89 -0.32
C CYS A 234 -1.06 0.41 0.83
N THR A 235 -2.26 -0.08 0.52
CA THR A 235 -3.27 -0.57 1.47
C THR A 235 -2.90 -1.88 2.17
N THR A 236 -1.70 -2.42 1.91
CA THR A 236 -1.23 -3.71 2.46
C THR A 236 -2.23 -4.84 2.23
N CYS A 237 -2.97 -4.77 1.11
CA CYS A 237 -4.10 -5.65 0.86
C CYS A 237 -3.67 -7.04 0.37
N GLU A 238 -2.42 -7.22 -0.09
CA GLU A 238 -1.84 -8.47 -0.62
C GLU A 238 -2.43 -9.04 -1.92
N LEU A 239 -3.39 -8.36 -2.59
CA LEU A 239 -3.91 -8.82 -3.89
C LEU A 239 -2.78 -8.95 -4.94
N CYS A 240 -1.83 -8.03 -4.91
CA CYS A 240 -0.65 -8.11 -5.77
C CYS A 240 0.28 -9.30 -5.48
N ASN A 241 0.32 -9.83 -4.25
CA ASN A 241 1.12 -11.00 -3.90
C ASN A 241 0.58 -12.24 -4.62
N ILE A 242 -0.75 -12.42 -4.62
CA ILE A 242 -1.40 -13.58 -5.25
C ILE A 242 -1.38 -13.49 -6.78
N ARG A 243 -1.46 -12.28 -7.35
CA ARG A 243 -1.42 -12.05 -8.80
C ARG A 243 -0.02 -12.10 -9.40
N CYS A 244 1.02 -12.04 -8.57
CA CYS A 244 2.38 -12.02 -9.04
C CYS A 244 2.77 -13.38 -9.65
N SER A 245 2.93 -13.44 -10.97
CA SER A 245 3.43 -14.64 -11.67
C SER A 245 4.85 -15.07 -11.25
N ALA A 246 5.58 -14.16 -10.60
CA ALA A 246 6.88 -14.44 -10.01
C ALA A 246 6.84 -14.80 -8.51
N ALA A 247 5.64 -14.85 -7.90
CA ALA A 247 5.41 -15.11 -6.48
C ALA A 247 6.33 -14.26 -5.59
N LEU A 248 6.43 -12.95 -5.90
CA LEU A 248 7.22 -12.01 -5.13
C LEU A 248 6.44 -11.57 -3.87
N PRO A 249 7.11 -11.41 -2.72
CA PRO A 249 6.48 -10.89 -1.51
C PRO A 249 6.39 -9.36 -1.59
N ILE A 250 5.45 -8.87 -2.41
CA ILE A 250 5.34 -7.44 -2.73
C ILE A 250 4.96 -6.62 -1.49
N GLU A 251 3.87 -6.97 -0.83
CA GLU A 251 3.45 -6.29 0.40
C GLU A 251 4.53 -6.36 1.50
N PRO A 252 5.14 -7.53 1.81
CA PRO A 252 6.17 -7.58 2.84
C PRO A 252 7.39 -6.73 2.50
N SER A 253 7.71 -6.59 1.20
CA SER A 253 8.79 -5.71 0.75
C SER A 253 8.46 -4.24 0.98
N TRP A 254 7.20 -3.84 0.78
CA TRP A 254 6.75 -2.49 1.14
C TRP A 254 6.83 -2.27 2.64
N MET A 255 6.35 -3.20 3.47
CA MET A 255 6.45 -3.10 4.92
C MET A 255 7.89 -3.00 5.41
N LYS A 256 8.82 -3.76 4.81
CA LYS A 256 10.25 -3.65 5.11
C LYS A 256 10.81 -2.27 4.77
N LEU A 257 10.45 -1.73 3.60
CA LEU A 257 10.83 -0.37 3.22
C LEU A 257 10.22 0.69 4.13
N ARG A 258 9.00 0.49 4.66
CA ARG A 258 8.42 1.44 5.63
C ARG A 258 9.24 1.49 6.92
N GLY A 259 9.69 0.34 7.43
CA GLY A 259 10.62 0.30 8.56
C GLY A 259 11.87 1.09 8.31
N LYS A 260 12.51 0.82 7.17
CA LYS A 260 13.71 1.53 6.75
C LYS A 260 13.47 3.06 6.65
N LEU A 261 12.48 3.47 5.86
CA LEU A 261 12.24 4.89 5.56
C LEU A 261 11.77 5.67 6.79
N ILE A 262 10.82 5.13 7.55
CA ILE A 262 10.16 5.88 8.64
C ILE A 262 10.87 5.65 9.98
N HIS A 263 11.14 4.39 10.33
CA HIS A 263 11.70 4.07 11.65
C HIS A 263 13.20 4.30 11.70
N GLU A 264 13.97 3.87 10.70
CA GLU A 264 15.44 3.99 10.69
C GLU A 264 15.89 5.36 10.18
N GLU A 265 15.41 5.80 9.01
CA GLU A 265 15.81 7.05 8.37
C GLU A 265 15.01 8.29 8.82
N LYS A 266 14.00 8.09 9.67
CA LYS A 266 13.15 9.16 10.21
C LYS A 266 12.53 10.03 9.10
N LYS A 267 12.17 9.46 7.95
CA LYS A 267 11.33 10.16 6.95
C LYS A 267 9.92 10.36 7.51
N MET A 268 9.21 11.37 7.02
CA MET A 268 7.87 11.69 7.48
C MET A 268 6.87 10.63 7.00
N THR A 269 5.99 10.18 7.89
CA THR A 269 4.79 9.42 7.53
C THR A 269 3.62 10.37 7.20
N PHE A 270 2.40 9.87 6.99
CA PHE A 270 1.27 10.78 6.82
C PHE A 270 0.98 11.52 8.13
N PRO A 271 0.94 12.87 8.13
CA PRO A 271 0.83 13.67 9.35
C PRO A 271 -0.26 13.26 10.34
N PRO A 272 -1.48 12.85 9.92
CA PRO A 272 -2.52 12.40 10.85
C PRO A 272 -2.11 11.21 11.72
N PHE A 273 -1.15 10.38 11.29
CA PHE A 273 -0.63 9.29 12.13
C PHE A 273 0.17 9.77 13.32
N GLU A 274 0.72 11.00 13.30
CA GLU A 274 1.37 11.60 14.48
C GLU A 274 0.34 11.86 15.59
N MET A 275 -0.83 12.40 15.21
CA MET A 275 -1.93 12.62 16.15
C MET A 275 -2.45 11.29 16.70
N MET A 276 -2.64 10.30 15.82
CA MET A 276 -3.07 8.96 16.25
C MET A 276 -2.05 8.28 17.16
N ALA A 277 -0.75 8.49 16.94
CA ALA A 277 0.32 7.96 17.79
C ALA A 277 0.27 8.57 19.19
N GLU A 278 0.16 9.90 19.30
CA GLU A 278 0.07 10.58 20.60
C GLU A 278 -1.22 10.23 21.36
N ALA A 279 -2.35 10.15 20.66
CA ALA A 279 -3.61 9.67 21.24
C ALA A 279 -3.46 8.23 21.77
N ASN A 280 -2.72 7.38 21.05
CA ASN A 280 -2.51 6.00 21.45
C ASN A 280 -1.61 5.89 22.69
N LEU A 281 -0.48 6.59 22.72
CA LEU A 281 0.42 6.59 23.86
C LEU A 281 -0.28 7.04 25.15
N LYS A 282 -1.13 8.07 25.03
CA LYS A 282 -1.87 8.65 26.15
C LYS A 282 -3.10 7.84 26.56
N GLU A 283 -3.98 7.52 25.62
CA GLU A 283 -5.32 6.97 25.90
C GLU A 283 -5.48 5.50 25.48
N GLY A 284 -4.50 4.91 24.81
CA GLY A 284 -4.54 3.52 24.31
C GLY A 284 -5.47 3.32 23.11
N ASN A 285 -5.79 4.37 22.36
CA ASN A 285 -6.60 4.32 21.14
C ASN A 285 -6.26 5.47 20.18
N ILE A 286 -6.66 5.35 18.91
CA ILE A 286 -6.35 6.34 17.87
C ILE A 286 -7.38 7.47 17.77
N TRP A 287 -8.47 7.41 18.55
CA TRP A 287 -9.62 8.31 18.48
C TRP A 287 -9.59 9.39 19.56
N ALA A 288 -8.52 9.45 20.35
CA ALA A 288 -8.40 10.30 21.55
C ALA A 288 -9.56 10.15 22.55
N GLY A 289 -10.29 9.03 22.51
CA GLY A 289 -11.34 8.74 23.48
C GLY A 289 -10.72 8.43 24.84
N TYR A 290 -11.27 8.99 25.93
CA TYR A 290 -10.66 8.79 27.25
C TYR A 290 -10.57 7.31 27.65
N ARG A 291 -9.40 6.90 28.17
CA ARG A 291 -9.15 5.52 28.61
C ARG A 291 -10.16 5.04 29.65
N LYS A 292 -10.58 5.92 30.57
CA LYS A 292 -11.57 5.60 31.62
C LYS A 292 -12.93 5.14 31.06
N ASN A 293 -13.27 5.55 29.84
CA ASN A 293 -14.54 5.26 29.19
C ASN A 293 -14.51 4.01 28.30
N ARG A 294 -13.38 3.30 28.20
CA ARG A 294 -13.21 2.19 27.25
C ARG A 294 -14.25 1.07 27.41
N SER A 295 -14.72 0.86 28.63
CA SER A 295 -15.66 -0.21 28.94
C SER A 295 -17.14 0.22 28.88
N ALA A 296 -17.42 1.46 28.48
CA ALA A 296 -18.78 2.03 28.53
C ALA A 296 -19.77 1.36 27.56
N TRP A 297 -19.28 0.74 26.48
CA TRP A 297 -20.11 0.03 25.51
C TRP A 297 -20.58 -1.36 25.99
N PHE A 298 -19.92 -1.93 27.01
CA PHE A 298 -20.16 -3.33 27.39
C PHE A 298 -21.56 -3.51 28.01
N PRO A 299 -22.39 -4.45 27.52
CA PRO A 299 -23.75 -4.63 28.02
C PRO A 299 -23.82 -4.87 29.54
N GLU A 300 -24.64 -4.08 30.24
CA GLU A 300 -24.79 -4.16 31.71
C GLU A 300 -25.20 -5.57 32.17
N ASP A 301 -26.13 -6.19 31.44
CA ASP A 301 -26.66 -7.53 31.70
C ASP A 301 -25.60 -8.64 31.60
N LEU A 302 -24.49 -8.40 30.89
CA LEU A 302 -23.40 -9.36 30.73
C LEU A 302 -22.21 -9.08 31.66
N LYS A 303 -22.18 -7.96 32.41
CA LYS A 303 -21.00 -7.57 33.20
C LYS A 303 -20.67 -8.58 34.31
N GLU A 304 -21.69 -9.13 34.96
CA GLU A 304 -21.47 -10.10 36.04
C GLU A 304 -20.90 -11.43 35.54
N LYS A 305 -21.16 -11.78 34.28
CA LYS A 305 -20.71 -13.02 33.65
C LYS A 305 -19.37 -12.85 32.93
N HIS A 306 -19.25 -11.82 32.08
CA HIS A 306 -18.14 -11.67 31.13
C HIS A 306 -17.38 -10.34 31.25
N GLY A 307 -17.80 -9.44 32.15
CA GLY A 307 -17.26 -8.09 32.24
C GLY A 307 -15.80 -8.00 32.75
N PRO A 308 -15.26 -6.76 32.81
CA PRO A 308 -13.94 -6.49 33.36
C PRO A 308 -13.75 -7.06 34.77
N GLY A 309 -12.63 -7.78 34.95
CA GLY A 309 -12.26 -8.40 36.23
C GLY A 309 -12.75 -9.85 36.41
N LYS A 310 -13.57 -10.36 35.48
CA LYS A 310 -13.90 -11.80 35.41
C LYS A 310 -12.71 -12.59 34.87
N LYS A 311 -12.68 -13.89 35.14
CA LYS A 311 -11.64 -14.80 34.61
C LYS A 311 -12.29 -15.81 33.69
N ALA A 312 -11.70 -15.99 32.51
CA ALA A 312 -12.04 -17.02 31.56
C ALA A 312 -10.80 -17.37 30.75
N LYS A 313 -10.76 -18.56 30.15
CA LYS A 313 -9.64 -18.98 29.29
C LYS A 313 -9.56 -18.20 27.98
N ALA A 314 -10.68 -17.65 27.52
CA ALA A 314 -10.75 -16.78 26.36
C ALA A 314 -10.98 -15.33 26.80
N ALA A 315 -10.23 -14.41 26.24
CA ALA A 315 -10.49 -12.98 26.36
C ALA A 315 -11.14 -12.45 25.09
N TYR A 316 -12.26 -11.73 25.21
CA TYR A 316 -12.77 -10.93 24.11
C TYR A 316 -11.97 -9.64 23.99
N PHE A 317 -11.39 -9.41 22.81
CA PHE A 317 -10.66 -8.21 22.46
C PHE A 317 -11.49 -7.39 21.47
N ALA A 318 -12.04 -6.29 21.95
CA ALA A 318 -12.91 -5.41 21.18
C ALA A 318 -12.11 -4.53 20.21
N GLY A 319 -10.92 -4.09 20.62
CA GLY A 319 -10.12 -3.13 19.87
C GLY A 319 -10.67 -1.69 20.00
N CYS A 320 -10.04 -0.75 19.30
CA CYS A 320 -10.32 0.67 19.52
C CYS A 320 -11.59 1.19 18.82
N THR A 321 -11.82 0.83 17.55
CA THR A 321 -12.97 1.36 16.80
C THR A 321 -14.29 0.85 17.36
N ALA A 322 -14.38 -0.46 17.65
CA ALA A 322 -15.57 -1.03 18.30
C ALA A 322 -15.75 -0.55 19.76
N SER A 323 -14.73 0.01 20.41
CA SER A 323 -14.88 0.53 21.78
C SER A 323 -15.31 1.99 21.87
N TYR A 324 -15.05 2.80 20.82
CA TYR A 324 -15.21 4.26 20.88
C TYR A 324 -16.05 4.86 19.74
N VAL A 325 -16.24 4.14 18.64
CA VAL A 325 -16.82 4.68 17.39
C VAL A 325 -18.02 3.86 16.94
N GLU A 326 -17.87 2.54 16.90
CA GLU A 326 -18.90 1.59 16.48
C GLU A 326 -19.18 0.58 17.63
N PRO A 327 -19.72 1.05 18.76
CA PRO A 327 -19.95 0.22 19.95
C PRO A 327 -20.91 -0.94 19.71
N ASP A 328 -21.80 -0.80 18.73
CA ASP A 328 -22.74 -1.83 18.32
C ASP A 328 -22.05 -3.11 17.83
N ILE A 329 -20.90 -3.01 17.16
CA ILE A 329 -20.09 -4.19 16.76
C ILE A 329 -19.63 -4.96 18.00
N GLY A 330 -19.12 -4.23 19.00
CA GLY A 330 -18.67 -4.79 20.27
C GLY A 330 -19.81 -5.47 21.02
N MET A 331 -20.92 -4.76 21.22
CA MET A 331 -22.14 -5.24 21.88
C MET A 331 -22.71 -6.47 21.18
N ALA A 332 -22.81 -6.45 19.85
CA ALA A 332 -23.36 -7.54 19.07
C ALA A 332 -22.49 -8.79 19.14
N SER A 333 -21.17 -8.63 19.05
CA SER A 333 -20.21 -9.73 19.14
C SER A 333 -20.29 -10.46 20.48
N VAL A 334 -20.30 -9.73 21.60
CA VAL A 334 -20.38 -10.35 22.93
C VAL A 334 -21.74 -11.01 23.17
N ARG A 335 -22.83 -10.45 22.64
CA ARG A 335 -24.17 -11.07 22.71
C ARG A 335 -24.26 -12.36 21.91
N LEU A 336 -23.69 -12.40 20.70
CA LEU A 336 -23.63 -13.62 19.89
C LEU A 336 -22.81 -14.72 20.57
N LEU A 337 -21.65 -14.35 21.13
CA LEU A 337 -20.80 -15.30 21.87
C LEU A 337 -21.51 -15.86 23.10
N ASP A 338 -22.16 -14.99 23.89
CA ASP A 338 -22.95 -15.39 25.05
C ASP A 338 -24.10 -16.33 24.67
N ALA A 339 -24.88 -15.97 23.63
CA ALA A 339 -25.99 -16.79 23.12
C ALA A 339 -25.53 -18.15 22.57
N ALA A 340 -24.31 -18.23 22.03
CA ALA A 340 -23.70 -19.48 21.57
C ALA A 340 -23.03 -20.30 22.71
N GLY A 341 -23.19 -19.86 23.97
CA GLY A 341 -22.65 -20.54 25.15
C GLY A 341 -21.13 -20.48 25.27
N VAL A 342 -20.50 -19.43 24.73
CA VAL A 342 -19.04 -19.23 24.81
C VAL A 342 -18.70 -18.52 26.11
N ASP A 343 -17.80 -19.09 26.91
CA ASP A 343 -17.26 -18.44 28.10
C ASP A 343 -16.04 -17.57 27.76
N PHE A 344 -16.10 -16.30 28.12
CA PHE A 344 -15.03 -15.32 27.86
C PHE A 344 -14.97 -14.22 28.93
N THR A 345 -13.88 -13.46 28.92
CA THR A 345 -13.72 -12.24 29.74
C THR A 345 -13.33 -11.05 28.88
N TYR A 346 -13.78 -9.85 29.24
CA TYR A 346 -13.29 -8.61 28.65
C TYR A 346 -12.28 -7.92 29.58
N VAL A 347 -11.10 -7.53 29.07
CA VAL A 347 -10.04 -6.91 29.91
C VAL A 347 -10.23 -5.40 30.15
N GLY A 348 -11.29 -4.82 29.59
CA GLY A 348 -11.73 -3.45 29.89
C GLY A 348 -10.65 -2.40 29.66
N ASN A 349 -10.50 -1.49 30.62
CA ASN A 349 -9.56 -0.36 30.55
C ASN A 349 -8.07 -0.78 30.50
N ARG A 350 -7.72 -2.07 30.53
CA ARG A 350 -6.35 -2.55 30.27
C ARG A 350 -6.08 -2.77 28.78
N GLU A 351 -7.11 -2.97 27.98
CA GLU A 351 -7.00 -3.12 26.52
C GLU A 351 -6.47 -1.84 25.86
N ASN A 352 -5.67 -2.00 24.81
CA ASN A 352 -5.25 -0.91 23.92
C ASN A 352 -5.67 -1.23 22.48
N CYS A 353 -5.54 -0.27 21.57
CA CYS A 353 -5.60 -0.52 20.12
C CYS A 353 -4.76 -1.74 19.74
N CYS A 354 -5.11 -2.49 18.69
CA CYS A 354 -4.27 -3.59 18.22
C CYS A 354 -2.92 -3.15 17.63
N GLY A 355 -2.77 -1.86 17.31
CA GLY A 355 -1.53 -1.28 16.79
C GLY A 355 -1.42 -1.29 15.26
N THR A 356 -2.40 -1.83 14.53
CA THR A 356 -2.38 -1.88 13.05
C THR A 356 -2.04 -0.53 12.40
N PRO A 357 -2.69 0.61 12.76
CA PRO A 357 -2.37 1.90 12.15
C PRO A 357 -0.91 2.31 12.37
N MET A 358 -0.33 2.01 13.53
CA MET A 358 1.06 2.33 13.85
C MET A 358 2.03 1.46 13.08
N LEU A 359 1.73 0.16 12.94
CA LEU A 359 2.52 -0.77 12.15
C LEU A 359 2.61 -0.30 10.69
N VAL A 360 1.47 -0.04 10.07
CA VAL A 360 1.41 0.31 8.63
C VAL A 360 1.92 1.73 8.36
N ALA A 361 1.85 2.63 9.33
CA ALA A 361 2.42 3.98 9.24
C ALA A 361 3.95 4.03 9.45
N GLY A 362 4.59 2.91 9.80
CA GLY A 362 6.01 2.84 10.11
C GLY A 362 6.39 3.33 11.52
N LYS A 363 5.40 3.55 12.41
CA LYS A 363 5.56 3.99 13.80
C LYS A 363 5.82 2.79 14.72
N TRP A 364 6.91 2.07 14.45
CA TRP A 364 7.16 0.75 15.02
C TRP A 364 7.49 0.73 16.51
N GLU A 365 8.05 1.81 17.05
CA GLU A 365 8.28 1.98 18.49
C GLU A 365 6.94 2.04 19.25
N VAL A 366 6.00 2.83 18.74
CA VAL A 366 4.64 2.94 19.30
C VAL A 366 3.89 1.61 19.15
N PHE A 367 4.00 0.96 17.99
CA PHE A 367 3.45 -0.38 17.78
C PHE A 367 3.98 -1.41 18.79
N GLU A 368 5.28 -1.44 19.02
CA GLU A 368 5.91 -2.36 19.98
C GLU A 368 5.36 -2.14 21.40
N GLU A 369 5.26 -0.89 21.84
CA GLU A 369 4.73 -0.56 23.16
C GLU A 369 3.28 -1.03 23.33
N ILE A 370 2.44 -0.79 22.32
CA ILE A 370 1.05 -1.26 22.29
C ILE A 370 0.98 -2.78 22.42
N MET A 371 1.75 -3.50 21.61
CA MET A 371 1.79 -4.95 21.61
C MET A 371 2.18 -5.49 22.99
N ARG A 372 3.23 -4.95 23.61
CA ARG A 372 3.69 -5.34 24.95
C ARG A 372 2.59 -5.15 26.00
N ARG A 373 1.89 -4.02 25.97
CA ARG A 373 0.78 -3.72 26.89
C ARG A 373 -0.39 -4.68 26.69
N ASN A 374 -0.74 -5.00 25.45
CA ASN A 374 -1.83 -5.92 25.13
C ASN A 374 -1.51 -7.36 25.56
N ILE A 375 -0.33 -7.89 25.20
CA ILE A 375 0.10 -9.25 25.61
C ILE A 375 0.06 -9.37 27.13
N ARG A 376 0.58 -8.38 27.85
CA ARG A 376 0.53 -8.35 29.32
C ARG A 376 -0.90 -8.34 29.84
N ALA A 377 -1.78 -7.50 29.29
CA ALA A 377 -3.16 -7.41 29.75
C ALA A 377 -3.93 -8.74 29.62
N ILE A 378 -3.70 -9.49 28.53
CA ILE A 378 -4.30 -10.81 28.33
C ILE A 378 -3.71 -11.85 29.30
N LYS A 379 -2.39 -11.88 29.47
CA LYS A 379 -1.73 -12.78 30.43
C LYS A 379 -2.15 -12.52 31.88
N ASP A 380 -2.22 -11.25 32.28
CA ASP A 380 -2.64 -10.84 33.63
C ASP A 380 -4.11 -11.20 33.91
N ALA A 381 -4.94 -11.33 32.88
CA ALA A 381 -6.32 -11.81 32.99
C ALA A 381 -6.41 -13.35 33.14
N GLY A 382 -5.29 -14.07 32.94
CA GLY A 382 -5.24 -15.53 32.94
C GLY A 382 -5.84 -16.16 31.69
N ALA A 383 -5.98 -15.40 30.60
CA ALA A 383 -6.51 -15.90 29.35
C ALA A 383 -5.41 -16.53 28.49
N GLU A 384 -5.73 -17.68 27.88
CA GLU A 384 -4.88 -18.48 26.99
C GLU A 384 -5.19 -18.19 25.51
N SER A 385 -6.35 -17.60 25.23
CA SER A 385 -6.80 -17.26 23.88
C SER A 385 -7.51 -15.91 23.80
N VAL A 386 -7.55 -15.35 22.60
CA VAL A 386 -8.23 -14.09 22.28
C VAL A 386 -9.26 -14.28 21.18
N ILE A 387 -10.50 -13.85 21.45
CA ILE A 387 -11.58 -13.77 20.46
C ILE A 387 -11.72 -12.31 20.03
N THR A 388 -11.69 -12.04 18.73
CA THR A 388 -11.79 -10.67 18.18
C THR A 388 -13.04 -10.48 17.34
N SER A 389 -13.48 -9.22 17.22
CA SER A 389 -14.55 -8.79 16.28
C SER A 389 -14.03 -8.09 15.03
N CYS A 390 -12.74 -7.84 14.94
CA CYS A 390 -12.13 -7.07 13.86
C CYS A 390 -10.97 -7.88 13.23
N PRO A 391 -10.95 -8.07 11.90
CA PRO A 391 -9.88 -8.76 11.18
C PRO A 391 -8.49 -8.20 11.39
N ALA A 392 -8.38 -6.88 11.48
CA ALA A 392 -7.09 -6.25 11.73
C ALA A 392 -6.57 -6.63 13.13
N CYS A 393 -7.48 -6.74 14.11
CA CYS A 393 -7.11 -7.20 15.45
C CYS A 393 -6.74 -8.69 15.44
N ASP A 394 -7.54 -9.53 14.78
CA ASP A 394 -7.26 -10.96 14.59
C ASP A 394 -5.89 -11.19 13.95
N MET A 395 -5.60 -10.50 12.84
CA MET A 395 -4.32 -10.58 12.13
C MET A 395 -3.13 -10.19 13.02
N MET A 396 -3.31 -9.16 13.88
CA MET A 396 -2.27 -8.77 14.83
C MET A 396 -1.99 -9.89 15.84
N TRP A 397 -3.01 -10.42 16.49
CA TRP A 397 -2.85 -11.50 17.47
C TRP A 397 -2.39 -12.83 16.84
N ARG A 398 -2.86 -13.16 15.64
CA ARG A 398 -2.56 -14.45 15.00
C ARG A 398 -1.20 -14.49 14.32
N HIS A 399 -0.79 -13.40 13.67
CA HIS A 399 0.39 -13.41 12.77
C HIS A 399 1.48 -12.44 13.20
N VAL A 400 1.12 -11.20 13.55
CA VAL A 400 2.12 -10.14 13.76
C VAL A 400 2.73 -10.21 15.15
N TYR A 401 1.92 -10.26 16.20
CA TYR A 401 2.38 -10.31 17.59
C TYR A 401 3.32 -11.50 17.85
N PRO A 402 3.05 -12.74 17.38
CA PRO A 402 4.00 -13.84 17.54
C PRO A 402 5.37 -13.58 16.91
N VAL A 403 5.40 -13.02 15.69
CA VAL A 403 6.65 -12.72 14.98
C VAL A 403 7.45 -11.64 15.70
N TRP A 404 6.79 -10.59 16.17
CA TRP A 404 7.42 -9.51 16.91
C TRP A 404 7.85 -9.93 18.32
N ALA A 405 7.01 -10.70 19.02
CA ALA A 405 7.34 -11.26 20.32
C ALA A 405 8.59 -12.14 20.23
N LYS A 406 8.67 -13.02 19.22
CA LYS A 406 9.88 -13.82 18.95
C LYS A 406 11.10 -12.95 18.67
N LYS A 407 10.96 -11.90 17.84
CA LYS A 407 12.05 -10.96 17.54
C LYS A 407 12.57 -10.25 18.80
N LEU A 408 11.69 -9.99 19.77
CA LEU A 408 11.98 -9.21 20.99
C LEU A 408 12.22 -10.07 22.23
N GLY A 409 12.21 -11.41 22.11
CA GLY A 409 12.35 -12.33 23.25
C GLY A 409 11.20 -12.27 24.26
N ILE A 410 10.00 -11.90 23.83
CA ILE A 410 8.79 -11.88 24.66
C ILE A 410 8.13 -13.25 24.58
N ASP A 411 7.83 -13.84 25.74
CA ASP A 411 7.08 -15.08 25.82
C ASP A 411 5.65 -14.92 25.26
N TYR A 412 5.28 -15.80 24.32
CA TYR A 412 4.02 -15.71 23.58
C TYR A 412 3.41 -17.09 23.32
N ASP A 413 2.28 -17.34 23.95
CA ASP A 413 1.52 -18.60 23.97
C ASP A 413 0.01 -18.36 23.74
N ILE A 414 -0.36 -17.15 23.33
CA ILE A 414 -1.76 -16.74 23.14
C ILE A 414 -2.23 -17.16 21.75
N THR A 415 -3.32 -17.92 21.68
CA THR A 415 -3.99 -18.24 20.41
C THR A 415 -5.07 -17.21 20.08
N SER A 416 -5.41 -17.03 18.80
CA SER A 416 -6.43 -16.07 18.39
C SER A 416 -7.40 -16.62 17.37
N ARG A 417 -8.66 -16.25 17.54
CA ARG A 417 -9.78 -16.58 16.67
C ARG A 417 -10.66 -15.34 16.45
N HIS A 418 -11.29 -15.27 15.29
CA HIS A 418 -12.36 -14.31 15.07
C HIS A 418 -13.70 -14.86 15.55
N TYR A 419 -14.63 -14.01 16.02
CA TYR A 419 -15.93 -14.45 16.52
C TYR A 419 -16.70 -15.29 15.50
N SER A 420 -16.60 -14.95 14.21
CA SER A 420 -17.29 -15.71 13.15
C SER A 420 -16.79 -17.14 13.02
N GLU A 421 -15.51 -17.43 13.33
CA GLU A 421 -14.99 -18.80 13.37
C GLU A 421 -15.58 -19.58 14.53
N VAL A 422 -15.64 -18.94 15.71
CA VAL A 422 -16.21 -19.54 16.92
C VAL A 422 -17.69 -19.86 16.70
N LEU A 423 -18.45 -18.92 16.14
CA LEU A 423 -19.87 -19.12 15.84
C LEU A 423 -20.11 -20.13 14.72
N SER A 424 -19.31 -20.11 13.64
CA SER A 424 -19.42 -21.10 12.55
C SER A 424 -19.24 -22.53 13.07
N GLU A 425 -18.29 -22.75 13.99
CA GLU A 425 -18.14 -24.06 14.63
C GLU A 425 -19.36 -24.48 15.44
N LYS A 426 -19.92 -23.55 16.23
CA LYS A 426 -21.14 -23.80 17.03
C LYS A 426 -22.34 -24.12 16.15
N ILE A 427 -22.51 -23.38 15.06
CA ILE A 427 -23.56 -23.60 14.06
C ILE A 427 -23.42 -24.97 13.40
N LYS A 428 -22.22 -25.32 12.94
CA LYS A 428 -21.96 -26.62 12.28
C LYS A 428 -22.19 -27.81 13.20
N LYS A 429 -22.00 -27.64 14.51
CA LYS A 429 -22.29 -28.67 15.52
C LYS A 429 -23.75 -28.71 15.96
N GLY A 430 -24.58 -27.77 15.52
CA GLY A 430 -25.96 -27.62 15.98
C GLY A 430 -26.08 -27.09 17.41
N GLU A 431 -25.00 -26.55 17.98
CA GLU A 431 -24.97 -25.97 19.33
C GLU A 431 -25.48 -24.52 19.38
N PHE A 432 -25.58 -23.86 18.21
CA PHE A 432 -26.11 -22.51 18.08
C PHE A 432 -26.97 -22.42 16.82
N VAL A 433 -28.22 -21.97 16.98
CA VAL A 433 -29.21 -21.85 15.91
C VAL A 433 -29.92 -20.52 16.08
N PHE A 434 -30.14 -19.79 14.98
CA PHE A 434 -30.94 -18.57 15.01
C PHE A 434 -32.42 -18.91 15.13
N PRO A 435 -33.20 -18.16 15.93
CA PRO A 435 -34.63 -18.34 15.99
C PRO A 435 -35.25 -17.97 14.64
N ASP A 436 -36.30 -18.70 14.27
CA ASP A 436 -37.15 -18.29 13.15
C ASP A 436 -37.99 -17.08 13.59
N THR A 437 -38.06 -16.05 12.75
CA THR A 437 -38.71 -14.78 13.08
C THR A 437 -39.52 -14.28 11.89
N ASP A 438 -40.62 -13.57 12.10
CA ASP A 438 -41.50 -13.04 11.04
C ASP A 438 -40.88 -11.88 10.21
N LYS A 439 -39.55 -11.87 10.04
CA LYS A 439 -38.84 -10.82 9.32
C LYS A 439 -38.98 -10.96 7.81
N THR A 440 -39.12 -9.82 7.14
CA THR A 440 -39.14 -9.74 5.68
C THR A 440 -37.84 -10.30 5.09
N PRO A 441 -37.90 -11.18 4.06
CA PRO A 441 -36.72 -11.65 3.38
C PRO A 441 -35.84 -10.52 2.84
N ILE A 442 -34.53 -10.62 3.06
CA ILE A 442 -33.54 -9.63 2.62
C ILE A 442 -32.44 -10.29 1.77
N THR A 443 -31.99 -9.61 0.71
CA THR A 443 -30.87 -10.08 -0.11
C THR A 443 -29.59 -9.35 0.30
N VAL A 444 -28.62 -10.11 0.79
CA VAL A 444 -27.35 -9.58 1.29
C VAL A 444 -26.17 -10.14 0.51
N THR A 445 -25.09 -9.37 0.44
CA THR A 445 -23.79 -9.83 -0.06
C THR A 445 -22.70 -9.62 0.98
N TRP A 446 -21.49 -10.08 0.67
CA TRP A 446 -20.39 -10.20 1.61
C TRP A 446 -19.11 -9.50 1.14
N HIS A 447 -18.54 -8.64 1.98
CA HIS A 447 -17.21 -8.07 1.76
C HIS A 447 -16.11 -8.89 2.45
N ASP A 448 -15.33 -9.63 1.64
CA ASP A 448 -14.12 -10.30 2.11
C ASP A 448 -13.01 -9.29 2.43
N SER A 449 -12.82 -9.00 3.73
CA SER A 449 -11.73 -8.12 4.17
C SER A 449 -10.35 -8.74 3.87
N CYS A 450 -9.38 -7.90 3.50
CA CYS A 450 -8.02 -8.35 3.19
C CYS A 450 -7.34 -9.10 4.34
N HIS A 451 -7.48 -8.63 5.59
CA HIS A 451 -6.82 -9.22 6.76
C HIS A 451 -7.43 -10.57 7.18
N MET A 452 -8.75 -10.77 7.01
CA MET A 452 -9.39 -12.06 7.30
C MET A 452 -9.14 -13.06 6.17
N GLY A 453 -9.31 -12.59 4.94
CA GLY A 453 -9.20 -13.42 3.74
C GLY A 453 -7.75 -13.72 3.38
N ARG A 454 -7.06 -12.79 2.71
CA ARG A 454 -5.74 -13.07 2.13
C ARG A 454 -4.65 -13.32 3.18
N VAL A 455 -4.68 -12.62 4.32
CA VAL A 455 -3.66 -12.81 5.36
C VAL A 455 -3.94 -14.03 6.23
N SER A 456 -5.19 -14.23 6.65
CA SER A 456 -5.57 -15.31 7.59
C SER A 456 -6.14 -16.57 6.93
N GLY A 457 -6.48 -16.54 5.64
CA GLY A 457 -7.05 -17.68 4.92
C GLY A 457 -8.49 -18.02 5.30
N ILE A 458 -9.22 -17.11 5.94
CA ILE A 458 -10.57 -17.37 6.46
C ILE A 458 -11.61 -16.75 5.55
N TYR A 459 -12.41 -17.61 4.93
CA TYR A 459 -13.46 -17.21 3.98
C TYR A 459 -14.84 -17.76 4.33
N GLU A 460 -14.91 -19.02 4.74
CA GLU A 460 -16.19 -19.70 4.95
C GLU A 460 -16.89 -19.34 6.26
N PRO A 461 -16.21 -19.14 7.41
CA PRO A 461 -16.91 -18.87 8.67
C PRO A 461 -17.88 -17.68 8.67
N PRO A 462 -17.57 -16.51 8.06
CA PRO A 462 -18.55 -15.44 7.87
C PRO A 462 -19.75 -15.87 7.03
N ARG A 463 -19.52 -16.66 5.96
CA ARG A 463 -20.58 -17.15 5.06
C ARG A 463 -21.49 -18.16 5.76
N ASP A 464 -20.92 -19.05 6.57
CA ASP A 464 -21.67 -19.99 7.39
C ASP A 464 -22.61 -19.25 8.36
N LEU A 465 -22.10 -18.19 8.99
CA LEU A 465 -22.89 -17.34 9.86
C LEU A 465 -24.04 -16.65 9.11
N ILE A 466 -23.78 -16.07 7.93
CA ILE A 466 -24.81 -15.41 7.11
C ILE A 466 -25.90 -16.41 6.69
N LYS A 467 -25.51 -17.59 6.21
CA LYS A 467 -26.44 -18.62 5.71
C LYS A 467 -27.28 -19.26 6.82
N ALA A 468 -26.82 -19.18 8.08
CA ALA A 468 -27.55 -19.71 9.22
C ALA A 468 -28.71 -18.81 9.67
N ILE A 469 -28.78 -17.56 9.20
CA ILE A 469 -29.82 -16.60 9.58
C ILE A 469 -31.08 -16.84 8.72
N PRO A 470 -32.25 -17.10 9.32
CA PRO A 470 -33.51 -17.25 8.59
C PRO A 470 -33.85 -16.01 7.76
N HIS A 471 -34.55 -16.22 6.65
CA HIS A 471 -35.00 -15.16 5.73
C HIS A 471 -33.89 -14.32 5.09
N VAL A 472 -32.64 -14.79 5.10
CA VAL A 472 -31.52 -14.14 4.41
C VAL A 472 -31.19 -14.87 3.11
N LYS A 473 -31.31 -14.16 1.99
CA LYS A 473 -30.81 -14.62 0.68
C LYS A 473 -29.39 -14.09 0.48
N PHE A 474 -28.39 -14.96 0.59
CA PHE A 474 -27.00 -14.61 0.35
C PHE A 474 -26.62 -14.70 -1.14
N VAL A 475 -25.99 -13.65 -1.67
CA VAL A 475 -25.42 -13.61 -3.03
C VAL A 475 -23.94 -13.18 -2.98
N GLU A 476 -23.10 -13.78 -3.82
CA GLU A 476 -21.68 -13.42 -3.93
C GLU A 476 -21.47 -12.33 -4.98
N MET A 477 -20.50 -11.44 -4.72
CA MET A 477 -19.93 -10.56 -5.74
C MET A 477 -18.98 -11.33 -6.66
N ASP A 478 -18.74 -10.80 -7.86
CA ASP A 478 -17.85 -11.40 -8.87
C ASP A 478 -16.45 -11.66 -8.27
N HIS A 479 -15.83 -10.61 -7.72
CA HIS A 479 -14.62 -10.76 -6.95
C HIS A 479 -14.96 -11.15 -5.51
N ASN A 480 -14.66 -12.38 -5.13
CA ASN A 480 -14.81 -12.88 -3.77
C ASN A 480 -13.58 -13.68 -3.33
N ARG A 481 -13.54 -14.02 -2.05
CA ARG A 481 -12.43 -14.72 -1.40
C ARG A 481 -11.09 -14.02 -1.64
N GLN A 482 -10.07 -14.73 -2.10
CA GLN A 482 -8.74 -14.16 -2.33
C GLN A 482 -8.75 -13.05 -3.40
N GLU A 483 -9.72 -13.06 -4.30
CA GLU A 483 -9.82 -12.10 -5.41
C GLU A 483 -10.53 -10.79 -5.03
N ALA A 484 -11.15 -10.72 -3.85
CA ALA A 484 -11.94 -9.55 -3.46
C ALA A 484 -11.13 -8.23 -3.43
N HIS A 485 -11.72 -7.16 -3.96
CA HIS A 485 -11.10 -5.83 -3.96
C HIS A 485 -11.03 -5.22 -2.55
N CYS A 486 -10.03 -4.35 -2.34
CA CYS A 486 -9.86 -3.61 -1.09
C CYS A 486 -10.96 -2.54 -0.93
N CYS A 487 -11.39 -2.27 0.31
CA CYS A 487 -12.31 -1.17 0.60
C CYS A 487 -11.68 0.23 0.42
N GLY A 488 -10.35 0.35 0.42
CA GLY A 488 -9.60 1.62 0.34
C GLY A 488 -9.11 2.16 1.69
N SER A 489 -9.63 1.67 2.82
CA SER A 489 -9.16 2.02 4.17
C SER A 489 -7.84 1.30 4.50
N VAL A 490 -6.95 1.82 5.35
CA VAL A 490 -6.96 3.14 6.03
C VAL A 490 -6.02 4.11 5.32
N LEU A 491 -4.92 3.62 4.72
CA LEU A 491 -3.85 4.48 4.21
C LEU A 491 -4.28 5.40 3.06
N THR A 492 -5.07 4.88 2.11
CA THR A 492 -5.64 5.73 1.04
C THR A 492 -6.57 6.76 1.64
N LEU A 493 -7.46 6.35 2.55
CA LEU A 493 -8.41 7.24 3.21
C LEU A 493 -7.71 8.40 3.94
N ILE A 494 -6.62 8.13 4.66
CA ILE A 494 -5.85 9.17 5.37
C ILE A 494 -5.06 10.05 4.41
N LYS A 495 -4.48 9.49 3.34
CA LYS A 495 -3.65 10.25 2.40
C LYS A 495 -4.47 11.05 1.38
N ASP A 496 -5.60 10.51 0.98
CA ASP A 496 -6.38 10.92 -0.19
C ASP A 496 -7.85 10.41 -0.10
N PRO A 497 -8.68 11.04 0.76
CA PRO A 497 -10.07 10.62 0.96
C PRO A 497 -10.91 10.49 -0.33
N PRO A 498 -10.77 11.38 -1.34
CA PRO A 498 -11.47 11.22 -2.62
C PRO A 498 -11.13 9.90 -3.33
N VAL A 499 -9.85 9.56 -3.44
CA VAL A 499 -9.41 8.30 -4.07
C VAL A 499 -9.89 7.09 -3.28
N ALA A 500 -9.93 7.16 -1.95
CA ALA A 500 -10.50 6.08 -1.14
C ALA A 500 -12.00 5.88 -1.44
N ALA A 501 -12.75 6.96 -1.67
CA ALA A 501 -14.15 6.87 -2.08
C ALA A 501 -14.30 6.16 -3.43
N ASP A 502 -13.45 6.48 -4.41
CA ASP A 502 -13.42 5.83 -5.73
C ASP A 502 -13.09 4.34 -5.65
N ILE A 503 -12.14 3.95 -4.78
CA ILE A 503 -11.82 2.53 -4.55
C ILE A 503 -13.02 1.78 -3.96
N GLY A 504 -13.69 2.35 -2.96
CA GLY A 504 -14.86 1.73 -2.36
C GLY A 504 -16.06 1.67 -3.31
N GLU A 505 -16.21 2.64 -4.23
CA GLU A 505 -17.24 2.63 -5.28
C GLU A 505 -17.15 1.38 -6.14
N MET A 506 -15.93 0.99 -6.57
CA MET A 506 -15.72 -0.23 -7.35
C MET A 506 -16.28 -1.46 -6.62
N ARG A 507 -16.05 -1.56 -5.32
CA ARG A 507 -16.58 -2.68 -4.52
C ARG A 507 -18.10 -2.65 -4.37
N LEU A 508 -18.67 -1.45 -4.21
CA LEU A 508 -20.12 -1.29 -4.07
C LEU A 508 -20.86 -1.53 -5.39
N ASN A 509 -20.25 -1.22 -6.54
CA ASN A 509 -20.81 -1.55 -7.85
C ASN A 509 -20.98 -3.07 -8.02
N GLU A 510 -20.00 -3.87 -7.63
CA GLU A 510 -20.14 -5.33 -7.67
C GLU A 510 -21.30 -5.83 -6.80
N ALA A 511 -21.53 -5.20 -5.64
CA ALA A 511 -22.65 -5.54 -4.78
C ALA A 511 -24.01 -5.23 -5.42
N LEU A 512 -24.12 -4.11 -6.14
CA LEU A 512 -25.31 -3.78 -6.93
C LEU A 512 -25.52 -4.77 -8.08
N GLU A 513 -24.44 -5.11 -8.80
CA GLU A 513 -24.47 -6.06 -9.91
C GLU A 513 -24.87 -7.47 -9.46
N ALA A 514 -24.47 -7.87 -8.24
CA ALA A 514 -24.90 -9.11 -7.61
C ALA A 514 -26.38 -9.11 -7.17
N GLY A 515 -27.06 -7.96 -7.22
CA GLY A 515 -28.46 -7.80 -6.85
C GLY A 515 -28.72 -7.74 -5.33
N ALA A 516 -27.72 -7.38 -4.53
CA ALA A 516 -27.89 -7.21 -3.10
C ALA A 516 -28.45 -5.82 -2.75
N SER A 517 -29.27 -5.74 -1.70
CA SER A 517 -29.69 -4.46 -1.10
C SER A 517 -28.75 -4.02 0.04
N THR A 518 -28.03 -4.98 0.61
CA THR A 518 -27.18 -4.77 1.78
C THR A 518 -25.83 -5.48 1.61
N VAL A 519 -24.75 -4.77 1.89
CA VAL A 519 -23.39 -5.31 1.97
C VAL A 519 -23.05 -5.55 3.43
N LEU A 520 -22.76 -6.80 3.78
CA LEU A 520 -22.25 -7.15 5.09
C LEU A 520 -20.71 -7.05 5.08
N ALA A 521 -20.16 -6.42 6.12
CA ALA A 521 -18.73 -6.37 6.41
C ALA A 521 -18.49 -6.84 7.84
N LEU A 522 -17.27 -7.22 8.22
CA LEU A 522 -16.93 -7.54 9.63
C LEU A 522 -15.74 -6.75 10.17
N CYS A 523 -15.15 -5.89 9.33
CA CYS A 523 -14.05 -5.04 9.74
C CYS A 523 -14.63 -3.64 9.95
N PRO A 524 -14.55 -3.06 11.17
CA PRO A 524 -15.04 -1.71 11.43
C PRO A 524 -14.47 -0.68 10.42
N CYS A 525 -13.18 -0.79 10.09
CA CYS A 525 -12.56 0.09 9.10
C CYS A 525 -13.10 -0.08 7.66
N CYS A 526 -13.51 -1.30 7.28
CA CYS A 526 -14.09 -1.57 5.96
C CYS A 526 -15.54 -1.12 5.91
N GLU A 527 -16.33 -1.43 6.94
CA GLU A 527 -17.71 -0.99 7.08
C GLU A 527 -17.78 0.54 7.00
N PHE A 528 -16.98 1.21 7.84
CA PHE A 528 -16.84 2.66 7.82
C PHE A 528 -16.53 3.21 6.42
N GLN A 529 -15.48 2.69 5.78
CA GLN A 529 -15.05 3.20 4.48
C GLN A 529 -16.10 2.97 3.39
N LEU A 530 -16.75 1.81 3.40
CA LEU A 530 -17.80 1.48 2.44
C LEU A 530 -19.05 2.34 2.67
N ARG A 531 -19.40 2.67 3.92
CA ARG A 531 -20.45 3.66 4.23
C ARG A 531 -20.13 5.03 3.67
N VAL A 532 -18.90 5.52 3.90
CA VAL A 532 -18.44 6.81 3.36
C VAL A 532 -18.46 6.81 1.83
N SER A 533 -17.98 5.74 1.19
CA SER A 533 -18.06 5.58 -0.26
C SER A 533 -19.50 5.59 -0.75
N ALA A 534 -20.40 4.83 -0.11
CA ALA A 534 -21.81 4.78 -0.48
C ALA A 534 -22.47 6.15 -0.39
N ASP A 535 -22.22 6.91 0.68
CA ASP A 535 -22.75 8.26 0.85
C ASP A 535 -22.20 9.24 -0.21
N LYS A 536 -20.87 9.30 -0.37
CA LYS A 536 -20.22 10.24 -1.31
C LYS A 536 -20.59 9.95 -2.77
N LYS A 537 -20.83 8.69 -3.09
CA LYS A 537 -21.20 8.22 -4.43
C LYS A 537 -22.70 8.08 -4.64
N LYS A 538 -23.50 8.33 -3.59
CA LYS A 538 -24.97 8.24 -3.59
C LYS A 538 -25.48 6.86 -4.02
N MET A 539 -24.83 5.82 -3.51
CA MET A 539 -25.13 4.43 -3.82
C MET A 539 -26.39 3.98 -3.06
N PRO A 540 -27.34 3.26 -3.69
CA PRO A 540 -28.55 2.79 -3.03
C PRO A 540 -28.31 1.47 -2.27
N LEU A 541 -27.22 1.39 -1.49
CA LEU A 541 -26.84 0.20 -0.72
C LEU A 541 -26.74 0.54 0.76
N GLN A 542 -27.22 -0.38 1.60
CA GLN A 542 -26.91 -0.35 3.03
C GLN A 542 -25.62 -1.11 3.31
N VAL A 543 -24.79 -0.59 4.21
CA VAL A 543 -23.56 -1.26 4.67
C VAL A 543 -23.66 -1.48 6.17
N VAL A 544 -23.59 -2.75 6.59
CA VAL A 544 -23.89 -3.19 7.96
C VAL A 544 -22.84 -4.20 8.42
N ASP A 545 -22.37 -4.07 9.66
CA ASP A 545 -21.54 -5.07 10.31
C ASP A 545 -22.27 -6.42 10.45
N LEU A 546 -21.55 -7.51 10.24
CA LEU A 546 -22.07 -8.87 10.30
C LEU A 546 -22.47 -9.26 11.72
N ALA A 547 -21.73 -8.85 12.76
CA ALA A 547 -22.10 -9.16 14.13
C ALA A 547 -23.39 -8.42 14.47
N ARG A 548 -23.47 -7.11 14.16
CA ARG A 548 -24.70 -6.31 14.34
C ARG A 548 -25.89 -6.98 13.63
N PHE A 549 -25.73 -7.30 12.35
CA PHE A 549 -26.78 -7.91 11.54
C PHE A 549 -27.25 -9.25 12.12
N ALA A 550 -26.31 -10.13 12.48
CA ALA A 550 -26.60 -11.44 13.06
C ALA A 550 -27.24 -11.32 14.46
N ALA A 551 -26.73 -10.44 15.32
CA ALA A 551 -27.28 -10.25 16.66
C ALA A 551 -28.70 -9.67 16.61
N SER A 552 -29.01 -8.82 15.63
CA SER A 552 -30.39 -8.37 15.41
C SER A 552 -31.33 -9.51 15.01
N ALA A 553 -30.84 -10.59 14.41
CA ALA A 553 -31.63 -11.80 14.19
C ALA A 553 -31.96 -12.57 15.48
N LEU A 554 -31.22 -12.34 16.58
CA LEU A 554 -31.57 -12.84 17.92
C LEU A 554 -32.58 -11.94 18.67
N GLY A 555 -33.08 -10.88 18.02
CA GLY A 555 -34.03 -9.94 18.64
C GLY A 555 -33.38 -8.78 19.39
N TYR A 556 -32.05 -8.62 19.30
CA TYR A 556 -31.37 -7.45 19.88
C TYR A 556 -31.51 -6.22 18.99
N ASP A 557 -31.88 -5.10 19.59
CA ASP A 557 -31.83 -3.80 18.93
C ASP A 557 -30.56 -3.05 19.34
N PHE A 558 -29.98 -2.33 18.39
CA PHE A 558 -28.77 -1.55 18.58
C PHE A 558 -28.98 -0.14 18.05
N PRO A 559 -28.55 0.91 18.77
CA PRO A 559 -28.58 2.25 18.23
C PRO A 559 -27.79 2.31 16.93
N ASP A 560 -28.25 3.10 15.96
CA ASP A 560 -27.51 3.34 14.73
C ASP A 560 -26.22 4.11 15.05
N PRO A 561 -25.02 3.55 14.83
CA PRO A 561 -23.77 4.25 15.11
C PRO A 561 -23.47 5.34 14.08
N ASN A 562 -24.11 5.31 12.90
CA ASN A 562 -23.73 6.15 11.75
C ASN A 562 -23.64 7.65 12.04
N PRO A 563 -24.58 8.28 12.79
CA PRO A 563 -24.48 9.71 13.09
C PRO A 563 -23.21 10.08 13.85
N GLU A 564 -22.85 9.31 14.89
CA GLU A 564 -21.64 9.56 15.68
C GLU A 564 -20.38 9.21 14.89
N VAL A 565 -20.41 8.11 14.14
CA VAL A 565 -19.34 7.71 13.21
C VAL A 565 -19.03 8.83 12.23
N LYS A 566 -20.06 9.42 11.59
CA LYS A 566 -19.92 10.57 10.67
C LYS A 566 -19.36 11.80 11.38
N ARG A 567 -19.82 12.08 12.59
CA ARG A 567 -19.33 13.20 13.40
C ARG A 567 -17.85 13.06 13.71
N GLN A 568 -17.41 11.89 14.21
CA GLN A 568 -16.00 11.64 14.50
C GLN A 568 -15.16 11.67 13.23
N TRP A 569 -15.67 11.15 12.12
CA TRP A 569 -14.97 11.23 10.85
C TRP A 569 -14.80 12.66 10.34
N ALA A 570 -15.81 13.52 10.48
CA ALA A 570 -15.70 14.92 10.09
C ALA A 570 -14.53 15.62 10.79
N VAL A 571 -14.22 15.23 12.03
CA VAL A 571 -13.00 15.68 12.74
C VAL A 571 -11.74 15.18 12.04
N PHE A 572 -11.66 13.89 11.70
CA PHE A 572 -10.51 13.33 10.99
C PHE A 572 -10.31 13.96 9.62
N GLU A 573 -11.36 14.12 8.82
CA GLU A 573 -11.28 14.72 7.49
C GLU A 573 -10.82 16.18 7.56
N ALA A 574 -11.35 16.95 8.52
CA ALA A 574 -10.91 18.32 8.74
C ALA A 574 -9.43 18.40 9.21
N MET A 575 -9.00 17.47 10.08
CA MET A 575 -7.59 17.38 10.50
C MET A 575 -6.67 16.94 9.36
N ILE A 576 -7.08 15.98 8.53
CA ILE A 576 -6.33 15.55 7.33
C ILE A 576 -6.09 16.75 6.42
N ALA A 577 -7.14 17.54 6.14
CA ALA A 577 -7.03 18.74 5.32
C ALA A 577 -6.10 19.79 5.96
N LEU A 578 -6.24 20.01 7.27
CA LEU A 578 -5.44 20.97 8.04
C LEU A 578 -3.95 20.62 8.07
N MET A 579 -3.60 19.33 8.20
CA MET A 579 -2.22 18.88 8.37
C MET A 579 -1.46 18.71 7.05
N THR A 580 -2.01 19.19 5.93
CA THR A 580 -1.24 19.36 4.69
C THR A 580 -0.39 20.63 4.74
N PRO A 581 0.70 20.74 3.95
CA PRO A 581 1.48 21.98 3.88
C PRO A 581 0.62 23.21 3.55
N GLN A 582 -0.35 23.07 2.64
CA GLN A 582 -1.28 24.14 2.30
C GLN A 582 -2.29 24.43 3.42
N GLY A 583 -2.85 23.40 4.05
CA GLY A 583 -3.76 23.55 5.19
C GLY A 583 -3.09 24.28 6.35
N PHE A 584 -1.84 23.93 6.65
CA PHE A 584 -1.05 24.57 7.69
C PHE A 584 -0.72 26.02 7.32
N ALA A 585 -0.32 26.29 6.07
CA ALA A 585 -0.11 27.64 5.58
C ALA A 585 -1.37 28.53 5.71
N ASN A 586 -2.54 27.96 5.38
CA ASN A 586 -3.84 28.64 5.52
C ASN A 586 -4.23 28.88 6.99
N LEU A 587 -3.79 28.03 7.92
CA LEU A 587 -3.96 28.28 9.35
C LEU A 587 -3.08 29.45 9.79
N MET A 588 -1.80 29.43 9.42
CA MET A 588 -0.80 30.44 9.78
C MET A 588 -1.18 31.84 9.29
N SER A 589 -1.75 31.96 8.09
CA SER A 589 -2.20 33.24 7.54
C SER A 589 -3.26 33.94 8.39
N THR A 590 -3.93 33.21 9.29
CA THR A 590 -4.93 33.78 10.23
C THR A 590 -4.36 34.22 11.58
N MET A 591 -3.04 34.19 11.71
CA MET A 591 -2.32 34.47 12.96
C MET A 591 -1.13 35.40 12.77
N TRP A 592 -1.10 36.20 11.69
CA TRP A 592 0.04 37.07 11.42
C TRP A 592 0.40 38.03 12.55
N PRO A 593 -0.54 38.74 13.20
CA PRO A 593 -0.21 39.63 14.32
C PRO A 593 0.54 38.88 15.45
N GLU A 594 0.01 37.73 15.85
CA GLU A 594 0.56 36.88 16.91
C GLU A 594 1.92 36.32 16.52
N MET A 595 2.07 35.84 15.28
CA MET A 595 3.33 35.33 14.76
C MET A 595 4.41 36.41 14.71
N ILE A 596 4.13 37.58 14.12
CA ILE A 596 5.11 38.67 14.05
C ILE A 596 5.48 39.16 15.46
N ASN A 597 4.51 39.24 16.38
CA ASN A 597 4.78 39.60 17.78
C ASN A 597 5.62 38.56 18.53
N ALA A 598 5.48 37.28 18.18
CA ALA A 598 6.23 36.20 18.81
C ALA A 598 7.69 36.10 18.32
N MET A 599 8.06 36.80 17.24
CA MET A 599 9.42 36.74 16.68
C MET A 599 10.47 37.16 17.73
N PRO A 600 11.55 36.38 17.90
CA PRO A 600 12.58 36.65 18.91
C PRO A 600 13.46 37.85 18.52
N PHE A 601 14.31 38.29 19.45
CA PHE A 601 15.37 39.30 19.21
C PHE A 601 14.87 40.65 18.65
N GLY A 602 13.62 41.03 18.92
CA GLY A 602 13.06 42.27 18.39
C GLY A 602 12.80 42.26 16.88
N MET A 603 12.86 41.09 16.23
CA MET A 603 12.63 40.94 14.79
C MET A 603 11.20 41.35 14.40
N GLY A 604 10.20 41.18 15.26
CA GLY A 604 8.82 41.56 14.97
C GLY A 604 8.67 43.04 14.59
N PRO A 605 9.06 43.99 15.48
CA PRO A 605 9.12 45.41 15.17
C PRO A 605 9.97 45.74 13.92
N MET A 606 11.14 45.11 13.78
CA MET A 606 12.02 45.31 12.61
C MET A 606 11.30 44.94 11.30
N MET A 607 10.66 43.77 11.26
CA MET A 607 9.93 43.28 10.08
C MET A 607 8.78 44.21 9.68
N ARG A 608 8.09 44.82 10.67
CA ARG A 608 7.05 45.83 10.40
C ARG A 608 7.62 47.12 9.81
N VAL A 609 8.80 47.57 10.25
CA VAL A 609 9.48 48.72 9.64
C VAL A 609 9.90 48.39 8.21
N MET A 610 10.47 47.22 7.99
CA MET A 610 10.88 46.77 6.66
C MET A 610 9.70 46.63 5.69
N GLY A 611 8.52 46.21 6.17
CA GLY A 611 7.30 46.16 5.37
C GLY A 611 6.86 47.51 4.80
N LYS A 612 7.22 48.62 5.47
CA LYS A 612 6.93 49.99 4.99
C LYS A 612 7.94 50.52 3.98
N ILE A 613 9.09 49.86 3.83
CA ILE A 613 10.15 50.27 2.90
C ILE A 613 9.97 49.50 1.58
N PRO A 614 9.73 50.19 0.45
CA PRO A 614 9.56 49.53 -0.84
C PRO A 614 10.75 48.61 -1.19
N GLY A 615 10.47 47.34 -1.47
CA GLY A 615 11.48 46.36 -1.89
C GLY A 615 12.34 45.74 -0.78
N ALA A 616 12.31 46.25 0.46
CA ALA A 616 13.19 45.76 1.53
C ALA A 616 12.93 44.30 1.91
N LEU A 617 11.66 43.89 2.05
CA LEU A 617 11.31 42.49 2.33
C LEU A 617 11.56 41.56 1.14
N SER A 618 11.47 42.07 -0.09
CA SER A 618 11.75 41.30 -1.30
C SER A 618 13.23 40.90 -1.39
N LEU A 619 14.14 41.75 -0.91
CA LEU A 619 15.57 41.45 -0.82
C LEU A 619 15.88 40.36 0.22
N MET A 620 15.07 40.25 1.28
CA MET A 620 15.20 39.21 2.30
C MET A 620 14.53 37.88 1.92
N LYS A 621 13.73 37.86 0.84
CA LYS A 621 12.96 36.67 0.43
C LYS A 621 13.78 35.39 0.33
N PRO A 622 15.03 35.39 -0.20
CA PRO A 622 15.88 34.20 -0.24
C PRO A 622 16.32 33.69 1.13
N MET A 623 16.27 34.53 2.17
CA MET A 623 16.68 34.16 3.54
C MET A 623 15.56 33.49 4.34
N PHE A 624 14.28 33.72 4.00
CA PHE A 624 13.16 33.18 4.78
C PHE A 624 13.15 31.64 4.85
N PRO A 625 13.43 30.86 3.78
CA PRO A 625 13.58 29.41 3.85
C PRO A 625 14.62 28.93 4.88
N ILE A 626 15.63 29.74 5.17
CA ILE A 626 16.71 29.39 6.11
C ILE A 626 16.37 29.86 7.53
N LEU A 627 15.82 31.07 7.67
CA LEU A 627 15.51 31.67 8.97
C LEU A 627 14.26 31.07 9.61
N PHE A 628 13.21 30.88 8.82
CA PHE A 628 11.89 30.50 9.33
C PHE A 628 11.89 29.16 10.09
N PRO A 629 12.56 28.09 9.62
CA PRO A 629 12.67 26.85 10.39
C PRO A 629 13.39 26.99 11.74
N ARG A 630 14.31 27.97 11.87
CA ARG A 630 15.01 28.24 13.14
C ARG A 630 14.18 29.10 14.08
N LEU A 631 13.43 30.05 13.54
CA LEU A 631 12.62 30.99 14.32
C LEU A 631 11.34 30.34 14.83
N LEU A 632 10.68 29.53 14.01
CA LEU A 632 9.35 29.00 14.32
C LEU A 632 9.31 28.22 15.65
N PRO A 633 10.25 27.30 15.97
CA PRO A 633 10.26 26.61 17.27
C PRO A 633 10.30 27.57 18.48
N MET A 634 11.05 28.68 18.38
CA MET A 634 11.11 29.68 19.45
C MET A 634 9.80 30.48 19.58
N MET A 635 9.05 30.60 18.50
CA MET A 635 7.76 31.30 18.45
C MET A 635 6.61 30.42 18.94
N MET A 636 6.69 29.10 18.72
CA MET A 636 5.61 28.16 18.98
C MET A 636 5.01 28.27 20.39
N PRO A 637 5.78 28.37 21.50
CA PRO A 637 5.19 28.48 22.84
C PRO A 637 4.26 29.70 23.00
N LYS A 638 4.56 30.82 22.33
CA LYS A 638 3.74 32.04 22.36
C LYS A 638 2.55 31.99 21.39
N VAL A 639 2.71 31.29 20.26
CA VAL A 639 1.68 31.20 19.20
C VAL A 639 0.69 30.04 19.46
N MET A 640 1.12 29.00 20.19
CA MET A 640 0.34 27.78 20.42
C MET A 640 -1.08 28.04 20.95
N PRO A 641 -1.32 28.91 21.96
CA PRO A 641 -2.69 29.16 22.43
C PRO A 641 -3.61 29.71 21.34
N THR A 642 -3.10 30.63 20.51
CA THR A 642 -3.85 31.15 19.36
C THR A 642 -4.05 30.07 18.31
N MET A 643 -3.03 29.29 18.00
CA MET A 643 -3.14 28.18 17.04
C MET A 643 -4.22 27.19 17.46
N LEU A 644 -4.23 26.75 18.72
CA LEU A 644 -5.23 25.83 19.25
C LEU A 644 -6.66 26.39 19.09
N ARG A 645 -6.87 27.67 19.41
CA ARG A 645 -8.15 28.34 19.19
C ARG A 645 -8.54 28.36 17.70
N ARG A 646 -7.62 28.72 16.81
CA ARG A 646 -7.86 28.75 15.36
C ARG A 646 -8.14 27.37 14.76
N VAL A 647 -7.58 26.32 15.36
CA VAL A 647 -7.86 24.92 15.00
C VAL A 647 -9.25 24.51 15.49
N ALA A 648 -9.60 24.85 16.73
CA ALA A 648 -10.94 24.60 17.29
C ALA A 648 -12.04 25.29 16.45
N ASP A 649 -11.79 26.49 15.93
CA ASP A 649 -12.72 27.19 15.03
C ASP A 649 -12.95 26.47 13.69
N ARG A 650 -12.02 25.61 13.26
CA ARG A 650 -12.04 24.96 11.93
C ARG A 650 -12.41 23.48 11.96
N VAL A 651 -12.16 22.82 13.09
CA VAL A 651 -12.35 21.38 13.24
C VAL A 651 -13.48 21.16 14.24
N PRO A 652 -14.58 20.49 13.87
CA PRO A 652 -15.75 20.31 14.72
C PRO A 652 -15.52 19.24 15.80
N MET A 653 -14.52 19.46 16.64
CA MET A 653 -14.10 18.53 17.69
C MET A 653 -15.15 18.46 18.82
N PRO A 654 -15.43 17.26 19.36
CA PRO A 654 -16.16 17.14 20.62
C PRO A 654 -15.31 17.67 21.79
N ASP A 655 -15.96 18.07 22.88
CA ASP A 655 -15.33 18.71 24.04
C ASP A 655 -14.16 17.90 24.60
N TYR A 656 -14.33 16.57 24.71
CA TYR A 656 -13.27 15.69 25.22
C TYR A 656 -12.01 15.69 24.35
N MET A 657 -12.10 15.98 23.05
CA MET A 657 -10.93 16.14 22.19
C MET A 657 -10.31 17.52 22.40
N LEU A 658 -11.12 18.58 22.45
CA LEU A 658 -10.67 19.96 22.70
C LEU A 658 -9.88 20.08 24.00
N GLU A 659 -10.35 19.46 25.08
CA GLU A 659 -9.67 19.41 26.37
C GLU A 659 -8.26 18.79 26.30
N GLN A 660 -8.04 17.87 25.36
CA GLN A 660 -6.77 17.15 25.23
C GLN A 660 -5.79 17.80 24.27
N MET A 661 -6.26 18.67 23.38
CA MET A 661 -5.45 19.35 22.36
C MET A 661 -4.24 20.12 22.91
N PRO A 662 -4.33 20.85 24.05
CA PRO A 662 -3.17 21.52 24.64
C PRO A 662 -2.02 20.58 25.02
N VAL A 663 -2.32 19.30 25.27
CA VAL A 663 -1.32 18.28 25.63
C VAL A 663 -0.83 17.52 24.41
N LEU A 664 -1.72 17.18 23.47
CA LEU A 664 -1.40 16.37 22.30
C LEU A 664 -0.68 17.19 21.21
N MET A 665 -1.21 18.37 20.86
CA MET A 665 -0.75 19.14 19.71
C MET A 665 0.73 19.55 19.81
N PRO A 666 1.28 20.00 20.96
CA PRO A 666 2.71 20.34 21.04
C PRO A 666 3.62 19.19 20.62
N LYS A 667 3.37 17.96 21.10
CA LYS A 667 4.16 16.78 20.75
C LYS A 667 4.05 16.38 19.29
N VAL A 668 2.84 16.49 18.73
CA VAL A 668 2.58 16.28 17.30
C VAL A 668 3.40 17.28 16.47
N MET A 669 3.40 18.56 16.87
CA MET A 669 4.14 19.61 16.18
C MET A 669 5.65 19.43 16.28
N ASP A 670 6.17 19.01 17.44
CA ASP A 670 7.60 18.74 17.63
C ASP A 670 8.09 17.64 16.67
N THR A 671 7.25 16.65 16.39
CA THR A 671 7.56 15.57 15.45
C THR A 671 7.34 15.97 13.99
N LEU A 672 6.25 16.69 13.69
CA LEU A 672 5.83 16.99 12.32
C LEU A 672 6.62 18.14 11.69
N MET A 673 6.86 19.22 12.46
CA MET A 673 7.39 20.47 11.93
C MET A 673 8.77 20.37 11.29
N PRO A 674 9.74 19.61 11.84
CA PRO A 674 11.06 19.44 11.22
C PRO A 674 11.00 18.93 9.78
N HIS A 675 9.98 18.13 9.45
CA HIS A 675 9.81 17.55 8.12
C HIS A 675 8.93 18.39 7.20
N MET A 676 7.90 19.05 7.74
CA MET A 676 6.90 19.78 6.95
C MET A 676 7.29 21.23 6.67
N ILE A 677 8.17 21.83 7.47
CA ILE A 677 8.46 23.27 7.40
C ILE A 677 9.04 23.70 6.04
N GLY A 678 9.85 22.86 5.40
CA GLY A 678 10.42 23.14 4.08
C GLY A 678 9.35 23.35 3.00
N ASP A 679 8.24 22.62 3.08
CA ASP A 679 7.12 22.71 2.14
C ASP A 679 6.15 23.85 2.51
N VAL A 680 6.04 24.19 3.79
CA VAL A 680 5.19 25.28 4.28
C VAL A 680 5.78 26.65 3.97
N VAL A 681 7.10 26.83 4.15
CA VAL A 681 7.75 28.16 4.02
C VAL A 681 7.45 28.84 2.67
N PRO A 682 7.57 28.16 1.51
CA PRO A 682 7.21 28.75 0.22
C PRO A 682 5.77 29.26 0.14
N LEU A 683 4.83 28.59 0.81
CA LEU A 683 3.41 28.91 0.80
C LEU A 683 3.07 30.10 1.70
N VAL A 684 3.84 30.32 2.76
CA VAL A 684 3.58 31.38 3.76
C VAL A 684 4.41 32.64 3.56
N THR A 685 5.53 32.54 2.83
CA THR A 685 6.49 33.65 2.67
C THR A 685 5.86 34.87 2.00
N GLN A 686 5.23 34.70 0.83
CA GLN A 686 4.64 35.82 0.12
C GLN A 686 3.43 36.41 0.87
N PRO A 687 2.47 35.61 1.38
CA PRO A 687 1.37 36.14 2.19
C PRO A 687 1.83 36.92 3.43
N MET A 688 2.92 36.51 4.08
CA MET A 688 3.50 37.27 5.21
C MET A 688 4.04 38.64 4.76
N ILE A 689 4.74 38.69 3.62
CA ILE A 689 5.25 39.94 3.04
C ILE A 689 4.09 40.88 2.70
N ASP A 690 3.03 40.36 2.08
CA ASP A 690 1.86 41.14 1.71
C ASP A 690 1.17 41.73 2.95
N TYR A 691 1.00 40.93 4.02
CA TYR A 691 0.51 41.41 5.31
C TYR A 691 1.37 42.55 5.89
N LEU A 692 2.70 42.40 5.88
CA LEU A 692 3.62 43.43 6.39
C LEU A 692 3.63 44.71 5.54
N GLN A 693 3.25 44.61 4.26
CA GLN A 693 3.07 45.74 3.35
C GLN A 693 1.66 46.37 3.44
N GLY A 694 0.77 45.79 4.24
CA GLY A 694 -0.62 46.25 4.36
C GLY A 694 -1.50 45.95 3.14
N LYS A 695 -1.16 44.89 2.38
CA LYS A 695 -1.91 44.41 1.21
C LYS A 695 -2.92 43.33 1.55
#